data_AF-A0A5E6NMK8-F1
#
_entry.id   AF-A0A5E6NMK8-F1
#
_cell.length_a   1.000
_cell.length_b   1.000
_cell.length_c   1.000
_cell.angle_alpha   90.00
_cell.angle_beta   90.00
_cell.angle_gamma   90.00
#
_symmetry.space_group_name_H-M   'P 1'
#
loop_
_entity.id
_entity.type
_entity.pdbx_description
1 polymer ?
#
loop_
_entity_poly.entity_id
_entity_poly.type
_entity_poly.pdbx_seq_one_letter_code
_entity_poly.pdbx_strand_id
1 'polypeptide(L)'
;MPTQQNTTDLKAGGGDNYSNSQSTKHQGSNLKVTGDLNISADNINIQGSKVAANNANIKSDHLNISSVQDSKATQMKSSAKGLFSSSVSASTKATTTNIASNLTANNLTIETTKEDINITGSNIDAQQQLSLNSAKDINIKAGYNGSLNESYHKTSGLSLGGLVGIGPLYTSTEDLEGRIKKTAVNSTLSGNNITLNANNNINAAGVDIQADNSISGTAKDINIQNVNNTDTHYSKHKKVKVSLADVLGTIAKNPLLLKKESDGKVSFTLATATIDKEAERSTKTTVQLSNIDAGAGGISLTANDKHSNDKHADNNLTNQSDNNPANQSDSNPTNQPQGNINLTGVNLTATDGDINLTANNNTNIKAALETTNTKSSESHSKAEIKFVIKNEYAQIIPAVKAVKTAKQNLSKAKDAYSAYQQDLAQQQAQLQDLQAKLEDDIGFIEQIDIDEMSELVGDLQADKKYYQTNIALAASSLAAKTTALAAQLATAAASSGTYGFNAGIEFDIDALERQLQAQQTQSIASNLIANNININTNKTTTIVGSNLQANANNAVNSDNANNENNANNAVNTDNTNNGQININSQNLNILSSQDTNNTKSNTQHKNLNVSYTLYGTNSSNLSGSISRDSSTSTSQQTTHNNTNLTATNINLNTTQDTKIKGANLQATTNSTLTPKT
;
A
#
# COMPACT_ATOMS: atom_id res chain seq x y z
N MET A 1 -21.70 8.61 27.24
CA MET A 1 -22.85 8.19 26.40
C MET A 1 -22.55 6.84 25.76
N PRO A 2 -23.39 5.82 25.94
CA PRO A 2 -23.19 4.51 25.33
C PRO A 2 -23.51 4.54 23.83
N THR A 3 -22.75 3.77 23.05
CA THR A 3 -23.08 3.45 21.66
C THR A 3 -23.67 2.05 21.64
N GLN A 4 -24.82 1.82 21.02
CA GLN A 4 -25.32 0.47 20.81
C GLN A 4 -24.60 -0.16 19.63
N GLN A 5 -23.84 -1.23 19.86
CA GLN A 5 -23.23 -2.04 18.81
C GLN A 5 -24.19 -3.18 18.43
N ASN A 6 -24.42 -3.38 17.13
CA ASN A 6 -25.13 -4.53 16.59
C ASN A 6 -24.22 -5.27 15.60
N THR A 7 -24.06 -6.58 15.78
CA THR A 7 -23.18 -7.45 14.97
C THR A 7 -24.00 -8.52 14.26
N THR A 8 -24.02 -8.50 12.93
CA THR A 8 -24.75 -9.47 12.10
C THR A 8 -23.79 -10.39 11.37
N ASP A 9 -23.86 -11.68 11.70
CA ASP A 9 -23.13 -12.77 11.02
C ASP A 9 -24.08 -13.57 10.12
N LEU A 10 -23.78 -13.63 8.83
CA LEU A 10 -24.48 -14.45 7.84
C LEU A 10 -23.50 -15.44 7.21
N LYS A 11 -23.90 -16.71 7.11
CA LYS A 11 -23.12 -17.79 6.50
C LYS A 11 -24.02 -18.58 5.56
N ALA A 12 -23.58 -18.80 4.33
CA ALA A 12 -24.31 -19.55 3.30
C ALA A 12 -23.37 -20.50 2.56
N GLY A 13 -23.89 -21.63 2.10
CA GLY A 13 -23.10 -22.73 1.51
C GLY A 13 -22.49 -23.66 2.56
N GLY A 14 -21.55 -24.49 2.14
CA GLY A 14 -20.92 -25.52 2.98
C GLY A 14 -19.78 -26.26 2.26
N GLY A 15 -18.84 -26.79 3.04
CA GLY A 15 -17.67 -27.50 2.52
C GLY A 15 -16.77 -26.60 1.68
N ASP A 16 -16.52 -27.01 0.43
CA ASP A 16 -15.57 -26.34 -0.47
C ASP A 16 -16.08 -25.00 -1.06
N ASN A 17 -17.38 -24.70 -0.90
CA ASN A 17 -18.07 -23.52 -1.45
C ASN A 17 -18.83 -22.78 -0.33
N TYR A 18 -18.53 -21.52 -0.06
CA TYR A 18 -19.21 -20.72 0.97
C TYR A 18 -19.23 -19.21 0.67
N SER A 19 -20.16 -18.51 1.33
CA SER A 19 -20.22 -17.05 1.43
C SER A 19 -20.50 -16.66 2.88
N ASN A 20 -19.53 -16.01 3.51
CA ASN A 20 -19.62 -15.47 4.86
C ASN A 20 -19.67 -13.94 4.78
N SER A 21 -20.59 -13.33 5.53
CA SER A 21 -20.67 -11.87 5.70
C SER A 21 -20.79 -11.55 7.18
N GLN A 22 -19.92 -10.68 7.68
CA GLN A 22 -19.99 -10.12 9.03
C GLN A 22 -20.14 -8.60 8.92
N SER A 23 -20.93 -7.98 9.78
CA SER A 23 -21.01 -6.51 9.83
C SER A 23 -21.30 -6.02 11.25
N THR A 24 -20.53 -5.03 11.67
CA THR A 24 -20.78 -4.27 12.90
C THR A 24 -21.37 -2.91 12.52
N LYS A 25 -22.53 -2.58 13.08
CA LYS A 25 -23.12 -1.24 12.98
C LYS A 25 -23.32 -0.64 14.37
N HIS A 26 -22.96 0.63 14.51
CA HIS A 26 -23.13 1.43 15.70
C HIS A 26 -24.37 2.32 15.58
N GLN A 27 -25.12 2.42 16.68
CA GLN A 27 -26.20 3.38 16.84
C GLN A 27 -25.84 4.31 18.01
N GLY A 28 -25.56 5.56 17.70
CA GLY A 28 -25.19 6.58 18.68
C GLY A 28 -26.34 6.93 19.61
N SER A 29 -26.02 7.20 20.88
CA SER A 29 -26.95 7.93 21.75
C SER A 29 -27.18 9.33 21.17
N ASN A 30 -28.40 9.85 21.30
CA ASN A 30 -28.78 11.20 20.88
C ASN A 30 -29.32 11.97 22.08
N LEU A 31 -28.50 12.82 22.70
CA LEU A 31 -28.93 13.73 23.75
C LEU A 31 -29.27 15.08 23.11
N LYS A 32 -30.54 15.50 23.20
CA LYS A 32 -30.98 16.85 22.85
C LYS A 32 -31.55 17.55 24.07
N VAL A 33 -30.97 18.69 24.43
CA VAL A 33 -31.46 19.61 25.46
C VAL A 33 -31.93 20.88 24.77
N THR A 34 -33.04 21.47 25.22
CA THR A 34 -33.58 22.73 24.67
C THR A 34 -33.04 23.97 25.35
N GLY A 35 -32.68 23.86 26.63
CA GLY A 35 -31.86 24.82 27.36
C GLY A 35 -30.41 24.36 27.48
N ASP A 36 -29.76 24.74 28.56
CA ASP A 36 -28.32 24.52 28.76
C ASP A 36 -28.01 23.15 29.36
N LEU A 37 -26.95 22.51 28.84
CA LEU A 37 -26.47 21.20 29.25
C LEU A 37 -25.23 21.34 30.13
N ASN A 38 -25.33 20.97 31.39
CA ASN A 38 -24.20 20.90 32.31
C ASN A 38 -23.88 19.43 32.61
N ILE A 39 -22.63 19.00 32.41
CA ILE A 39 -22.15 17.66 32.75
C ILE A 39 -20.91 17.81 33.65
N SER A 40 -20.93 17.16 34.81
CA SER A 40 -19.80 17.11 35.74
C SER A 40 -19.62 15.67 36.23
N ALA A 41 -18.52 15.02 35.85
CA ALA A 41 -18.17 13.67 36.30
C ALA A 41 -16.68 13.37 36.05
N ASP A 42 -16.03 12.62 36.93
CA ASP A 42 -14.59 12.31 36.89
C ASP A 42 -14.11 11.89 35.48
N ASN A 43 -14.83 10.97 34.83
CA ASN A 43 -14.49 10.46 33.51
C ASN A 43 -15.67 10.57 32.55
N ILE A 44 -15.53 11.37 31.49
CA ILE A 44 -16.57 11.54 30.47
C ILE A 44 -16.11 10.89 29.16
N ASN A 45 -16.96 10.03 28.61
CA ASN A 45 -16.72 9.35 27.33
C ASN A 45 -17.93 9.53 26.41
N ILE A 46 -17.72 10.15 25.26
CA ILE A 46 -18.72 10.36 24.20
C ILE A 46 -18.21 9.63 22.96
N GLN A 47 -18.93 8.60 22.52
CA GLN A 47 -18.49 7.71 21.44
C GLN A 47 -19.59 7.51 20.41
N GLY A 48 -19.29 7.83 19.14
CA GLY A 48 -20.23 7.74 18.00
C GLY A 48 -21.60 8.39 18.23
N SER A 49 -21.69 9.37 19.13
CA SER A 49 -22.95 9.87 19.71
C SER A 49 -23.22 11.31 19.31
N LYS A 50 -24.49 11.72 19.29
CA LYS A 50 -24.91 13.11 19.07
C LYS A 50 -25.30 13.77 20.40
N VAL A 51 -24.80 14.98 20.62
CA VAL A 51 -25.15 15.86 21.74
C VAL A 51 -25.51 17.22 21.16
N ALA A 52 -26.69 17.74 21.49
CA ALA A 52 -27.16 19.06 21.09
C ALA A 52 -27.76 19.80 22.29
N ALA A 53 -27.38 21.05 22.51
CA ALA A 53 -27.88 21.90 23.60
C ALA A 53 -27.99 23.38 23.15
N ASN A 54 -28.57 24.24 23.98
CA ASN A 54 -28.46 25.70 23.79
C ASN A 54 -27.02 26.14 24.12
N ASN A 55 -26.62 26.16 25.39
CA ASN A 55 -25.21 26.16 25.78
C ASN A 55 -24.81 24.80 26.36
N ALA A 56 -23.51 24.49 26.36
CA ALA A 56 -22.98 23.27 26.96
C ALA A 56 -21.73 23.55 27.80
N ASN A 57 -21.69 23.00 29.01
CA ASN A 57 -20.52 23.00 29.89
C ASN A 57 -20.21 21.56 30.31
N ILE A 58 -19.00 21.09 30.00
CA ILE A 58 -18.55 19.71 30.23
C ILE A 58 -17.28 19.76 31.09
N LYS A 59 -17.43 19.44 32.38
CA LYS A 59 -16.34 19.39 33.36
C LYS A 59 -16.04 17.94 33.76
N SER A 60 -14.77 17.58 33.82
CA SER A 60 -14.33 16.22 34.20
C SER A 60 -12.91 16.22 34.73
N ASP A 61 -12.44 15.13 35.34
CA ASP A 61 -10.98 14.94 35.46
C ASP A 61 -10.38 14.58 34.10
N HIS A 62 -11.09 13.77 33.30
CA HIS A 62 -10.67 13.26 31.99
C HIS A 62 -11.83 13.17 30.99
N LEU A 63 -11.58 13.53 29.72
CA LEU A 63 -12.56 13.51 28.64
C LEU A 63 -12.06 12.84 27.36
N ASN A 64 -12.87 11.93 26.81
CA ASN A 64 -12.73 11.42 25.44
C ASN A 64 -13.98 11.68 24.60
N ILE A 65 -13.81 12.35 23.45
CA ILE A 65 -14.82 12.54 22.40
C ILE A 65 -14.31 11.82 21.15
N SER A 66 -14.78 10.58 20.94
CA SER A 66 -14.22 9.68 19.94
C SER A 66 -15.25 9.23 18.90
N SER A 67 -14.77 8.98 17.69
CA SER A 67 -15.43 8.20 16.66
C SER A 67 -15.50 6.73 17.03
N VAL A 68 -16.56 6.05 16.62
CA VAL A 68 -16.58 4.57 16.51
C VAL A 68 -16.37 4.17 15.04
N GLN A 69 -16.16 2.87 14.77
CA GLN A 69 -15.99 2.38 13.39
C GLN A 69 -17.04 1.33 13.05
N ASP A 70 -17.98 1.69 12.17
CA ASP A 70 -18.81 0.70 11.49
C ASP A 70 -17.94 -0.20 10.62
N SER A 71 -18.28 -1.47 10.51
CA SER A 71 -17.52 -2.44 9.72
C SER A 71 -18.41 -3.38 8.92
N LYS A 72 -17.89 -3.82 7.78
CA LYS A 72 -18.48 -4.88 6.97
C LYS A 72 -17.36 -5.69 6.35
N ALA A 73 -17.44 -7.01 6.45
CA ALA A 73 -16.51 -7.95 5.83
C ALA A 73 -17.30 -9.05 5.11
N THR A 74 -16.94 -9.36 3.87
CA THR A 74 -17.52 -10.44 3.07
C THR A 74 -16.39 -11.32 2.52
N GLN A 75 -16.43 -12.60 2.82
CA GLN A 75 -15.52 -13.61 2.31
C GLN A 75 -16.32 -14.65 1.52
N MET A 76 -16.01 -14.79 0.23
CA MET A 76 -16.61 -15.81 -0.63
C MET A 76 -15.52 -16.76 -1.10
N LYS A 77 -15.79 -18.07 -1.10
CA LYS A 77 -14.97 -19.10 -1.71
C LYS A 77 -15.85 -19.97 -2.61
N SER A 78 -15.39 -20.21 -3.82
CA SER A 78 -15.94 -21.19 -4.75
C SER A 78 -14.84 -22.16 -5.20
N SER A 79 -15.20 -23.43 -5.38
CA SER A 79 -14.30 -24.48 -5.85
C SER A 79 -15.06 -25.41 -6.79
N ALA A 80 -14.61 -25.54 -8.03
CA ALA A 80 -15.17 -26.44 -9.03
C ALA A 80 -14.14 -27.49 -9.46
N LYS A 81 -14.59 -28.73 -9.67
CA LYS A 81 -13.76 -29.88 -10.06
C LYS A 81 -14.45 -30.58 -11.24
N GLY A 82 -13.81 -30.56 -12.40
CA GLY A 82 -14.19 -31.33 -13.58
C GLY A 82 -13.32 -32.58 -13.74
N LEU A 83 -13.61 -33.41 -14.73
CA LEU A 83 -12.91 -34.69 -14.96
C LEU A 83 -11.38 -34.55 -15.09
N PHE A 84 -10.91 -33.46 -15.72
CA PHE A 84 -9.49 -33.18 -15.96
C PHE A 84 -9.07 -31.75 -15.56
N SER A 85 -9.88 -31.06 -14.75
CA SER A 85 -9.65 -29.66 -14.38
C SER A 85 -10.14 -29.34 -12.97
N SER A 86 -9.55 -28.31 -12.36
CA SER A 86 -10.04 -27.72 -11.12
C SER A 86 -9.84 -26.21 -11.11
N SER A 87 -10.80 -25.48 -10.57
CA SER A 87 -10.69 -24.06 -10.28
C SER A 87 -11.07 -23.77 -8.83
N VAL A 88 -10.42 -22.76 -8.25
CA VAL A 88 -10.75 -22.19 -6.95
C VAL A 88 -10.73 -20.67 -7.11
N SER A 89 -11.82 -20.02 -6.74
CA SER A 89 -11.93 -18.56 -6.72
C SER A 89 -12.34 -18.13 -5.32
N ALA A 90 -11.59 -17.21 -4.71
CA ALA A 90 -11.95 -16.59 -3.44
C ALA A 90 -11.92 -15.06 -3.57
N SER A 91 -12.78 -14.38 -2.81
CA SER A 91 -12.70 -12.92 -2.68
C SER A 91 -12.99 -12.49 -1.26
N THR A 92 -12.14 -11.60 -0.75
CA THR A 92 -12.24 -11.00 0.58
C THR A 92 -12.42 -9.49 0.38
N LYS A 93 -13.54 -8.96 0.83
CA LYS A 93 -13.76 -7.51 0.90
C LYS A 93 -14.01 -7.14 2.35
N ALA A 94 -13.41 -6.05 2.82
CA ALA A 94 -13.75 -5.45 4.09
C ALA A 94 -13.73 -3.93 3.99
N THR A 95 -14.55 -3.27 4.78
CA THR A 95 -14.60 -1.81 4.92
C THR A 95 -14.78 -1.45 6.38
N THR A 96 -14.07 -0.43 6.85
CA THR A 96 -14.41 0.29 8.09
C THR A 96 -14.70 1.74 7.79
N THR A 97 -15.71 2.30 8.48
CA THR A 97 -16.19 3.67 8.28
C THR A 97 -16.26 4.39 9.62
N ASN A 98 -15.61 5.55 9.69
CA ASN A 98 -15.54 6.41 10.85
C ASN A 98 -16.89 7.09 11.13
N ILE A 99 -17.54 6.73 12.23
CA ILE A 99 -18.77 7.33 12.71
C ILE A 99 -18.42 8.30 13.86
N ALA A 100 -18.36 9.59 13.52
CA ALA A 100 -18.00 10.68 14.42
C ALA A 100 -18.92 10.77 15.66
N SER A 101 -18.37 11.17 16.81
CA SER A 101 -19.17 11.89 17.80
C SER A 101 -19.45 13.30 17.29
N ASN A 102 -20.63 13.85 17.59
CA ASN A 102 -21.06 15.17 17.13
C ASN A 102 -21.58 15.96 18.33
N LEU A 103 -20.86 16.98 18.77
CA LEU A 103 -21.30 17.93 19.79
C LEU A 103 -21.70 19.24 19.11
N THR A 104 -22.91 19.73 19.36
CA THR A 104 -23.41 21.01 18.83
C THR A 104 -23.98 21.87 19.96
N ALA A 105 -23.56 23.12 20.06
CA ALA A 105 -24.14 24.12 20.96
C ALA A 105 -23.99 25.54 20.37
N ASN A 106 -24.57 26.53 21.03
CA ASN A 106 -24.29 27.95 20.78
C ASN A 106 -22.94 28.33 21.40
N ASN A 107 -22.77 28.07 22.71
CA ASN A 107 -21.48 28.12 23.39
C ASN A 107 -21.15 26.75 23.97
N LEU A 108 -19.90 26.30 23.82
CA LEU A 108 -19.41 25.03 24.35
C LEU A 108 -18.10 25.24 25.12
N THR A 109 -18.20 25.12 26.43
CA THR A 109 -17.03 25.08 27.34
C THR A 109 -16.76 23.64 27.74
N ILE A 110 -15.50 23.25 27.61
CA ILE A 110 -14.97 21.95 28.01
C ILE A 110 -13.78 22.18 28.94
N GLU A 111 -13.78 21.53 30.10
CA GLU A 111 -12.74 21.66 31.12
C GLU A 111 -12.33 20.28 31.66
N THR A 112 -11.03 20.00 31.71
CA THR A 112 -10.49 18.89 32.49
C THR A 112 -9.70 19.38 33.70
N THR A 113 -9.90 18.74 34.87
CA THR A 113 -9.31 19.13 36.16
C THR A 113 -8.05 18.35 36.56
N LYS A 114 -7.73 17.24 35.90
CA LYS A 114 -6.51 16.44 36.18
C LYS A 114 -5.78 15.93 34.94
N GLU A 115 -6.51 15.49 33.92
CA GLU A 115 -5.99 14.75 32.76
C GLU A 115 -6.34 15.45 31.43
N ASP A 116 -6.13 14.74 30.32
CA ASP A 116 -6.25 15.30 28.96
C ASP A 116 -7.69 15.46 28.46
N ILE A 117 -7.86 16.39 27.51
CA ILE A 117 -8.99 16.43 26.57
C ILE A 117 -8.55 15.68 25.30
N ASN A 118 -9.21 14.56 24.99
CA ASN A 118 -8.98 13.79 23.77
C ASN A 118 -10.18 13.92 22.81
N ILE A 119 -9.91 14.29 21.56
CA ILE A 119 -10.88 14.37 20.46
C ILE A 119 -10.33 13.53 19.30
N THR A 120 -11.11 12.56 18.79
CA THR A 120 -10.67 11.68 17.70
C THR A 120 -11.79 11.42 16.70
N GLY A 121 -11.51 11.65 15.41
CA GLY A 121 -12.42 11.45 14.28
C GLY A 121 -13.81 12.07 14.44
N SER A 122 -13.92 13.18 15.20
CA SER A 122 -15.19 13.70 15.72
C SER A 122 -15.39 15.17 15.41
N ASN A 123 -16.65 15.60 15.47
CA ASN A 123 -17.10 16.94 15.13
C ASN A 123 -17.56 17.69 16.38
N ILE A 124 -17.09 18.92 16.55
CA ILE A 124 -17.45 19.83 17.63
C ILE A 124 -17.80 21.18 17.01
N ASP A 125 -19.01 21.66 17.28
CA ASP A 125 -19.61 22.81 16.62
C ASP A 125 -20.25 23.75 17.66
N ALA A 126 -19.72 24.96 17.78
CA ALA A 126 -20.11 25.92 18.82
C ALA A 126 -20.34 27.31 18.21
N GLN A 127 -21.59 27.63 17.88
CA GLN A 127 -21.95 28.75 16.98
C GLN A 127 -21.34 30.12 17.35
N GLN A 128 -21.06 30.40 18.62
CA GLN A 128 -20.37 31.62 19.07
C GLN A 128 -18.98 31.38 19.66
N GLN A 129 -18.85 30.44 20.61
CA GLN A 129 -17.59 30.19 21.33
C GLN A 129 -17.38 28.70 21.62
N LEU A 130 -16.26 28.17 21.13
CA LEU A 130 -15.66 26.92 21.61
C LEU A 130 -14.51 27.24 22.58
N SER A 131 -14.51 26.63 23.76
CA SER A 131 -13.42 26.75 24.73
C SER A 131 -13.01 25.38 25.26
N LEU A 132 -11.79 24.95 24.95
CA LEU A 132 -11.19 23.72 25.47
C LEU A 132 -10.10 24.09 26.48
N ASN A 133 -10.25 23.69 27.74
CA ASN A 133 -9.32 24.02 28.83
C ASN A 133 -8.84 22.73 29.50
N SER A 134 -7.59 22.32 29.26
CA SER A 134 -7.06 21.05 29.76
C SER A 134 -6.07 21.23 30.91
N ALA A 135 -6.25 20.43 31.96
CA ALA A 135 -5.29 20.29 33.05
C ALA A 135 -3.94 19.72 32.61
N LYS A 136 -3.88 19.01 31.48
CA LYS A 136 -2.66 18.50 30.83
C LYS A 136 -2.67 18.84 29.33
N ASP A 137 -2.94 17.87 28.45
CA ASP A 137 -2.90 18.04 27.00
C ASP A 137 -4.27 18.24 26.36
N ILE A 138 -4.30 18.90 25.21
CA ILE A 138 -5.41 18.88 24.25
C ILE A 138 -4.96 18.07 23.05
N ASN A 139 -5.54 16.90 22.83
CA ASN A 139 -5.19 15.96 21.77
C ASN A 139 -6.34 15.89 20.75
N ILE A 140 -6.15 16.45 19.55
CA ILE A 140 -7.15 16.45 18.47
C ILE A 140 -6.59 15.64 17.29
N LYS A 141 -7.21 14.51 16.96
CA LYS A 141 -6.63 13.51 16.04
C LYS A 141 -7.64 13.07 14.97
N ALA A 142 -7.17 12.81 13.76
CA ALA A 142 -8.01 12.21 12.72
C ALA A 142 -8.49 10.81 13.13
N GLY A 143 -9.74 10.53 12.79
CA GLY A 143 -10.27 9.17 12.67
C GLY A 143 -9.84 8.53 11.35
N TYR A 144 -10.28 7.30 11.08
CA TYR A 144 -9.88 6.59 9.86
C TYR A 144 -10.98 5.68 9.30
N ASN A 145 -11.16 5.78 7.99
CA ASN A 145 -11.81 4.79 7.15
C ASN A 145 -10.77 3.76 6.66
N GLY A 146 -11.20 2.53 6.44
CA GLY A 146 -10.37 1.46 5.89
C GLY A 146 -11.09 0.67 4.79
N SER A 147 -10.34 0.12 3.83
CA SER A 147 -10.90 -0.85 2.88
C SER A 147 -9.88 -1.90 2.46
N LEU A 148 -10.28 -3.17 2.48
CA LEU A 148 -9.61 -4.29 1.83
C LEU A 148 -10.48 -4.77 0.66
N ASN A 149 -9.87 -4.98 -0.50
CA ASN A 149 -10.46 -5.75 -1.59
C ASN A 149 -9.38 -6.68 -2.15
N GLU A 150 -9.58 -7.98 -1.98
CA GLU A 150 -8.71 -9.04 -2.45
C GLU A 150 -9.52 -10.06 -3.27
N SER A 151 -8.93 -10.52 -4.37
CA SER A 151 -9.44 -11.59 -5.21
C SER A 151 -8.32 -12.56 -5.54
N TYR A 152 -8.55 -13.83 -5.20
CA TYR A 152 -7.68 -14.96 -5.50
C TYR A 152 -8.36 -15.86 -6.53
N HIS A 153 -7.64 -16.26 -7.56
CA HIS A 153 -8.12 -17.20 -8.56
C HIS A 153 -7.02 -18.20 -8.90
N LYS A 154 -7.35 -19.48 -8.93
CA LYS A 154 -6.41 -20.54 -9.29
C LYS A 154 -7.08 -21.56 -10.18
N THR A 155 -6.45 -21.86 -11.30
CA THR A 155 -6.85 -22.94 -12.21
C THR A 155 -5.74 -23.97 -12.34
N SER A 156 -6.13 -25.21 -12.60
CA SER A 156 -5.24 -26.23 -13.15
C SER A 156 -6.04 -27.17 -14.04
N GLY A 157 -5.43 -27.62 -15.13
CA GLY A 157 -6.09 -28.56 -16.05
C GLY A 157 -5.13 -29.33 -16.93
N LEU A 158 -5.56 -30.51 -17.36
CA LEU A 158 -4.93 -31.29 -18.41
C LEU A 158 -5.68 -31.08 -19.72
N SER A 159 -4.96 -30.86 -20.82
CA SER A 159 -5.55 -30.72 -22.15
C SER A 159 -5.53 -32.04 -22.91
N LEU A 160 -6.68 -32.45 -23.44
CA LEU A 160 -6.75 -33.58 -24.39
C LEU A 160 -6.00 -33.26 -25.69
N GLY A 161 -5.91 -31.99 -26.09
CA GLY A 161 -5.07 -31.55 -27.20
C GLY A 161 -3.59 -31.83 -26.95
N GLY A 162 -3.08 -31.49 -25.76
CA GLY A 162 -1.70 -31.78 -25.38
C GLY A 162 -1.38 -33.27 -25.22
N LEU A 163 -2.38 -34.15 -25.19
CA LEU A 163 -2.20 -35.60 -25.32
C LEU A 163 -1.91 -36.02 -26.76
N VAL A 164 -2.49 -35.36 -27.76
CA VAL A 164 -2.24 -35.62 -29.19
C VAL A 164 -1.27 -34.59 -29.81
N GLY A 165 -0.47 -33.90 -28.99
CA GLY A 165 0.60 -33.00 -29.41
C GLY A 165 0.17 -31.57 -29.74
N ILE A 166 -1.13 -31.25 -29.71
CA ILE A 166 -1.66 -29.90 -30.01
C ILE A 166 -1.81 -29.07 -28.73
N GLY A 167 -0.75 -28.32 -28.40
CA GLY A 167 -0.72 -27.37 -27.28
C GLY A 167 -0.20 -27.94 -25.96
N PRO A 168 -0.31 -27.18 -24.84
CA PRO A 168 0.22 -27.59 -23.55
C PRO A 168 -0.58 -28.77 -22.98
N LEU A 169 0.13 -29.77 -22.46
CA LEU A 169 -0.44 -30.92 -21.77
C LEU A 169 -1.06 -30.55 -20.43
N TYR A 170 -0.36 -29.72 -19.66
CA TYR A 170 -0.79 -29.24 -18.35
C TYR A 170 -0.63 -27.73 -18.29
N THR A 171 -1.64 -27.05 -17.77
CA THR A 171 -1.58 -25.63 -17.44
C THR A 171 -2.08 -25.38 -16.03
N SER A 172 -1.48 -24.42 -15.33
CA SER A 172 -2.03 -23.86 -14.10
C SER A 172 -1.77 -22.36 -14.03
N THR A 173 -2.79 -21.60 -13.66
CA THR A 173 -2.66 -20.18 -13.25
C THR A 173 -2.94 -20.06 -11.76
N GLU A 174 -2.25 -19.14 -11.11
CA GLU A 174 -2.44 -18.79 -9.71
C GLU A 174 -2.28 -17.27 -9.61
N ASP A 175 -3.41 -16.59 -9.49
CA ASP A 175 -3.61 -15.15 -9.60
C ASP A 175 -4.09 -14.63 -8.24
N LEU A 176 -3.45 -13.59 -7.71
CA LEU A 176 -3.86 -12.91 -6.47
C LEU A 176 -3.74 -11.40 -6.67
N GLU A 177 -4.86 -10.71 -6.62
CA GLU A 177 -4.92 -9.25 -6.71
C GLU A 177 -5.52 -8.69 -5.42
N GLY A 178 -4.85 -7.69 -4.84
CA GLY A 178 -5.22 -7.12 -3.55
C GLY A 178 -4.99 -5.62 -3.47
N ARG A 179 -5.84 -4.95 -2.69
CA ARG A 179 -5.72 -3.54 -2.36
C ARG A 179 -6.20 -3.26 -0.94
N ILE A 180 -5.36 -2.61 -0.15
CA ILE A 180 -5.64 -2.14 1.22
C ILE A 180 -5.52 -0.62 1.24
N LYS A 181 -6.56 0.06 1.72
CA LYS A 181 -6.55 1.50 1.98
C LYS A 181 -6.76 1.81 3.45
N LYS A 182 -6.12 2.89 3.89
CA LYS A 182 -6.42 3.63 5.11
C LYS A 182 -6.57 5.10 4.72
N THR A 183 -7.73 5.71 4.98
CA THR A 183 -8.02 7.11 4.66
C THR A 183 -8.40 7.83 5.94
N ALA A 184 -7.72 8.93 6.25
CA ALA A 184 -8.02 9.79 7.38
C ALA A 184 -9.40 10.45 7.22
N VAL A 185 -10.02 10.71 8.37
CA VAL A 185 -11.20 11.57 8.51
C VAL A 185 -10.82 12.57 9.58
N ASN A 186 -10.58 13.83 9.18
CA ASN A 186 -10.13 14.88 10.08
C ASN A 186 -11.15 15.07 11.24
N SER A 187 -10.66 15.46 12.41
CA SER A 187 -11.55 15.96 13.48
C SER A 187 -11.91 17.42 13.19
N THR A 188 -13.19 17.74 13.27
CA THR A 188 -13.72 19.07 12.93
C THR A 188 -13.99 19.89 14.19
N LEU A 189 -13.44 21.10 14.28
CA LEU A 189 -13.79 22.10 15.31
C LEU A 189 -14.32 23.36 14.62
N SER A 190 -15.52 23.80 15.00
CA SER A 190 -16.26 24.92 14.40
C SER A 190 -16.73 25.90 15.47
N GLY A 191 -16.67 27.20 15.17
CA GLY A 191 -17.29 28.25 15.97
C GLY A 191 -16.66 29.64 15.79
N ASN A 192 -17.45 30.71 15.84
CA ASN A 192 -16.99 32.08 15.60
C ASN A 192 -15.70 32.47 16.35
N ASN A 193 -15.57 32.07 17.62
CA ASN A 193 -14.29 32.10 18.34
C ASN A 193 -13.92 30.69 18.86
N ILE A 194 -12.67 30.29 18.69
CA ILE A 194 -12.12 29.03 19.22
C ILE A 194 -10.94 29.33 20.15
N THR A 195 -10.97 28.77 21.35
CA THR A 195 -9.90 28.89 22.35
C THR A 195 -9.45 27.51 22.82
N LEU A 196 -8.14 27.25 22.71
CA LEU A 196 -7.47 26.02 23.10
C LEU A 196 -6.42 26.34 24.17
N ASN A 197 -6.67 25.95 25.42
CA ASN A 197 -5.77 26.19 26.55
C ASN A 197 -5.31 24.85 27.15
N ALA A 198 -4.04 24.49 26.99
CA ALA A 198 -3.44 23.32 27.63
C ALA A 198 -2.39 23.75 28.65
N ASN A 199 -2.33 23.10 29.81
CA ASN A 199 -1.21 23.32 30.75
C ASN A 199 0.09 22.63 30.29
N ASN A 200 0.01 21.64 29.39
CA ASN A 200 1.14 20.97 28.77
C ASN A 200 1.13 21.17 27.25
N ASN A 201 0.50 20.31 26.45
CA ASN A 201 0.63 20.34 24.99
C ASN A 201 -0.71 20.56 24.25
N ILE A 202 -0.68 21.24 23.10
CA ILE A 202 -1.74 21.15 22.09
C ILE A 202 -1.21 20.27 20.95
N ASN A 203 -1.83 19.12 20.73
CA ASN A 203 -1.43 18.11 19.74
C ASN A 203 -2.56 17.92 18.72
N ALA A 204 -2.51 18.65 17.60
CA ALA A 204 -3.46 18.56 16.49
C ALA A 204 -2.85 17.76 15.32
N ALA A 205 -3.50 16.67 14.91
CA ALA A 205 -3.00 15.79 13.85
C ALA A 205 -4.14 15.29 12.94
N GLY A 206 -4.28 15.90 11.77
CA GLY A 206 -5.41 15.67 10.85
C GLY A 206 -6.67 16.30 11.41
N VAL A 207 -6.74 17.62 11.33
CA VAL A 207 -7.83 18.44 11.85
C VAL A 207 -8.32 19.42 10.80
N ASP A 208 -9.60 19.78 10.89
CA ASP A 208 -10.18 20.94 10.21
C ASP A 208 -10.75 21.85 11.30
N ILE A 209 -10.09 22.98 11.57
CA ILE A 209 -10.48 23.94 12.61
C ILE A 209 -10.87 25.25 11.90
N GLN A 210 -12.13 25.67 12.02
CA GLN A 210 -12.66 26.84 11.31
C GLN A 210 -13.40 27.79 12.26
N ALA A 211 -13.07 29.07 12.22
CA ALA A 211 -13.67 30.09 13.06
C ALA A 211 -13.99 31.37 12.28
N ASP A 212 -15.26 31.82 12.34
CA ASP A 212 -15.73 33.00 11.60
C ASP A 212 -15.01 34.31 12.02
N ASN A 213 -14.41 34.35 13.21
CA ASN A 213 -13.62 35.48 13.70
C ASN A 213 -12.20 35.09 14.15
N SER A 214 -12.01 34.24 15.16
CA SER A 214 -10.66 34.05 15.75
C SER A 214 -10.35 32.64 16.28
N ILE A 215 -9.06 32.27 16.21
CA ILE A 215 -8.51 31.05 16.81
C ILE A 215 -7.34 31.42 17.74
N SER A 216 -7.43 30.98 18.99
CA SER A 216 -6.44 31.22 20.04
C SER A 216 -5.96 29.90 20.64
N GLY A 217 -4.63 29.72 20.77
CA GLY A 217 -4.02 28.51 21.32
C GLY A 217 -2.88 28.82 22.28
N THR A 218 -2.97 28.34 23.52
CA THR A 218 -1.93 28.51 24.55
C THR A 218 -1.53 27.15 25.14
N ALA A 219 -0.23 26.85 25.13
CA ALA A 219 0.35 25.63 25.70
C ALA A 219 1.83 25.83 26.05
N LYS A 220 2.51 24.82 26.59
CA LYS A 220 3.98 24.75 26.61
C LYS A 220 4.54 24.43 25.23
N ASP A 221 3.94 23.47 24.54
CA ASP A 221 4.28 23.10 23.18
C ASP A 221 3.03 22.94 22.32
N ILE A 222 3.08 23.43 21.08
CA ILE A 222 1.98 23.40 20.12
C ILE A 222 2.44 22.62 18.88
N ASN A 223 1.87 21.44 18.67
CA ASN A 223 2.22 20.51 17.61
C ASN A 223 1.03 20.34 16.66
N ILE A 224 1.10 20.93 15.47
CA ILE A 224 0.05 20.88 14.43
C ILE A 224 0.64 20.20 13.20
N GLN A 225 0.13 19.01 12.90
CA GLN A 225 0.74 18.10 11.93
C GLN A 225 -0.30 17.53 10.97
N ASN A 226 0.13 17.17 9.76
CA ASN A 226 -0.65 16.35 8.85
C ASN A 226 -0.85 14.94 9.40
N VAL A 227 -1.78 14.20 8.79
CA VAL A 227 -1.81 12.73 8.88
C VAL A 227 -1.61 12.11 7.50
N ASN A 228 -1.48 10.79 7.47
CA ASN A 228 -1.13 10.04 6.26
C ASN A 228 -2.24 9.05 5.89
N ASN A 229 -2.70 9.15 4.66
CA ASN A 229 -3.49 8.13 3.98
C ASN A 229 -2.53 7.09 3.40
N THR A 230 -2.93 5.81 3.34
CA THR A 230 -2.16 4.77 2.63
C THR A 230 -3.03 4.02 1.63
N ASP A 231 -2.44 3.67 0.49
CA ASP A 231 -3.03 2.84 -0.55
C ASP A 231 -1.97 1.81 -0.96
N THR A 232 -2.15 0.57 -0.52
CA THR A 232 -1.25 -0.56 -0.82
C THR A 232 -1.93 -1.49 -1.81
N HIS A 233 -1.43 -1.52 -3.03
CA HIS A 233 -1.75 -2.55 -4.00
C HIS A 233 -0.72 -3.70 -3.90
N TYR A 234 -1.18 -4.93 -4.05
CA TYR A 234 -0.32 -6.09 -4.25
C TYR A 234 -0.91 -7.02 -5.31
N SER A 235 -0.04 -7.56 -6.16
CA SER A 235 -0.37 -8.49 -7.22
C SER A 235 0.55 -9.71 -7.15
N LYS A 236 0.08 -10.84 -7.68
CA LYS A 236 0.88 -12.03 -7.90
C LYS A 236 0.27 -12.85 -9.03
N HIS A 237 0.91 -12.86 -10.19
CA HIS A 237 0.64 -13.82 -11.25
C HIS A 237 1.63 -14.98 -11.15
N LYS A 238 1.14 -16.20 -11.36
CA LYS A 238 2.00 -17.37 -11.54
C LYS A 238 1.38 -18.29 -12.56
N LYS A 239 2.16 -18.66 -13.56
CA LYS A 239 1.77 -19.53 -14.66
C LYS A 239 2.72 -20.72 -14.72
N VAL A 240 2.17 -21.92 -14.85
CA VAL A 240 2.93 -23.12 -15.15
C VAL A 240 2.35 -23.75 -16.40
N LYS A 241 3.21 -24.02 -17.38
CA LYS A 241 2.86 -24.80 -18.58
C LYS A 241 3.81 -25.98 -18.68
N VAL A 242 3.28 -27.16 -18.97
CA VAL A 242 4.06 -28.31 -19.44
C VAL A 242 3.49 -28.73 -20.78
N SER A 243 4.32 -28.76 -21.81
CA SER A 243 3.96 -29.19 -23.17
C SER A 243 4.76 -30.43 -23.56
N LEU A 244 4.18 -31.27 -24.42
CA LEU A 244 4.91 -32.33 -25.11
C LEU A 244 5.05 -31.95 -26.58
N ALA A 245 6.15 -32.34 -27.22
CA ALA A 245 6.28 -32.17 -28.66
C ALA A 245 5.48 -33.23 -29.42
N ASP A 246 4.92 -32.86 -30.57
CA ASP A 246 4.34 -33.78 -31.54
C ASP A 246 5.43 -34.53 -32.31
N VAL A 247 6.05 -35.50 -31.64
CA VAL A 247 7.08 -36.37 -32.23
C VAL A 247 6.48 -37.24 -33.36
N LEU A 248 5.20 -37.59 -33.28
CA LEU A 248 4.54 -38.49 -34.24
C LEU A 248 4.18 -37.75 -35.54
N GLY A 249 3.45 -36.64 -35.47
CA GLY A 249 3.06 -35.87 -36.64
C GLY A 249 4.23 -35.20 -37.36
N THR A 250 5.34 -34.91 -36.67
CA THR A 250 6.57 -34.41 -37.32
C THR A 250 7.24 -35.50 -38.15
N ILE A 251 7.39 -36.72 -37.61
CA ILE A 251 8.01 -37.85 -38.32
C ILE A 251 7.11 -38.32 -39.48
N ALA A 252 5.79 -38.41 -39.25
CA ALA A 252 4.83 -38.89 -40.25
C ALA A 252 4.65 -37.95 -41.45
N LYS A 253 4.89 -36.63 -41.28
CA LYS A 253 4.67 -35.63 -42.36
C LYS A 253 5.91 -35.33 -43.19
N ASN A 254 7.13 -35.57 -42.68
CA ASN A 254 8.34 -35.44 -43.49
C ASN A 254 9.57 -36.14 -42.86
N PRO A 255 9.93 -37.38 -43.27
CA PRO A 255 11.08 -38.10 -42.69
C PRO A 255 12.45 -37.50 -43.03
N LEU A 256 12.52 -36.49 -43.89
CA LEU A 256 13.75 -35.86 -44.38
C LEU A 256 14.02 -34.44 -43.83
N LEU A 257 13.10 -33.83 -43.06
CA LEU A 257 13.27 -32.46 -42.53
C LEU A 257 14.15 -32.40 -41.27
N LEU A 258 15.33 -33.01 -41.36
CA LEU A 258 16.42 -32.87 -40.40
C LEU A 258 17.08 -31.49 -40.59
N LYS A 259 16.62 -30.47 -39.87
CA LYS A 259 17.30 -29.16 -39.84
C LYS A 259 18.71 -29.34 -39.26
N LYS A 260 19.69 -29.29 -40.15
CA LYS A 260 21.11 -29.44 -39.86
C LYS A 260 21.68 -28.13 -39.29
N GLU A 261 21.79 -28.06 -37.97
CA GLU A 261 22.62 -27.03 -37.33
C GLU A 261 24.09 -27.18 -37.74
N SER A 262 24.83 -26.06 -37.71
CA SER A 262 26.14 -25.95 -38.38
C SER A 262 27.25 -26.85 -37.81
N ASP A 263 27.03 -27.52 -36.68
CA ASP A 263 27.98 -28.47 -36.07
C ASP A 263 27.64 -29.95 -36.34
N GLY A 264 26.52 -30.24 -37.02
CA GLY A 264 26.06 -31.61 -37.28
C GLY A 264 25.38 -32.31 -36.08
N LYS A 265 24.87 -31.59 -35.08
CA LYS A 265 23.85 -32.14 -34.16
C LYS A 265 22.50 -32.28 -34.87
N VAL A 266 21.74 -33.28 -34.43
CA VAL A 266 20.28 -33.36 -34.61
C VAL A 266 19.69 -33.39 -33.21
N SER A 267 18.75 -32.49 -32.92
CA SER A 267 18.07 -32.40 -31.62
C SER A 267 16.54 -32.35 -31.78
N PHE A 268 15.84 -33.03 -30.87
CA PHE A 268 14.37 -33.06 -30.82
C PHE A 268 13.91 -32.69 -29.42
N THR A 269 13.18 -31.59 -29.25
CA THR A 269 12.53 -31.29 -27.96
C THR A 269 11.47 -32.36 -27.66
N LEU A 270 11.51 -32.96 -26.46
CA LEU A 270 10.55 -33.99 -26.00
C LEU A 270 9.39 -33.35 -25.25
N ALA A 271 9.74 -32.38 -24.41
CA ALA A 271 8.86 -31.68 -23.50
C ALA A 271 9.47 -30.32 -23.17
N THR A 272 8.60 -29.34 -22.94
CA THR A 272 8.97 -28.02 -22.41
C THR A 272 8.18 -27.76 -21.14
N ALA A 273 8.84 -27.20 -20.13
CA ALA A 273 8.18 -26.66 -18.96
C ALA A 273 8.51 -25.16 -18.88
N THR A 274 7.48 -24.31 -18.77
CA THR A 274 7.67 -22.89 -18.42
C THR A 274 7.03 -22.61 -17.07
N ILE A 275 7.73 -21.82 -16.26
CA ILE A 275 7.25 -21.29 -15.00
C ILE A 275 7.43 -19.78 -15.07
N ASP A 276 6.31 -19.08 -15.18
CA ASP A 276 6.24 -17.62 -15.19
C ASP A 276 5.77 -17.21 -13.79
N LYS A 277 6.45 -16.25 -13.15
CA LYS A 277 6.10 -15.70 -11.83
C LYS A 277 6.29 -14.20 -11.85
N GLU A 278 5.27 -13.46 -11.46
CA GLU A 278 5.31 -12.01 -11.31
C GLU A 278 4.67 -11.68 -9.97
N ALA A 279 5.24 -10.77 -9.20
CA ALA A 279 4.63 -10.26 -7.99
C ALA A 279 5.02 -8.80 -7.79
N GLU A 280 4.05 -7.94 -7.51
CA GLU A 280 4.27 -6.54 -7.15
C GLU A 280 3.66 -6.26 -5.77
N ARG A 281 4.29 -5.33 -5.05
CA ARG A 281 3.65 -4.58 -3.97
C ARG A 281 4.03 -3.12 -4.09
N SER A 282 3.04 -2.27 -4.32
CA SER A 282 3.18 -0.82 -4.28
C SER A 282 2.40 -0.24 -3.11
N THR A 283 3.07 0.51 -2.25
CA THR A 283 2.45 1.29 -1.17
C THR A 283 2.67 2.77 -1.44
N LYS A 284 1.58 3.47 -1.79
CA LYS A 284 1.54 4.94 -1.76
C LYS A 284 1.08 5.42 -0.38
N THR A 285 1.75 6.46 0.12
CA THR A 285 1.38 7.23 1.29
C THR A 285 1.12 8.66 0.84
N THR A 286 -0.10 9.15 1.00
CA THR A 286 -0.47 10.53 0.65
C THR A 286 -0.75 11.39 1.88
N VAL A 287 -0.46 12.67 1.78
CA VAL A 287 -0.61 13.63 2.88
C VAL A 287 -2.07 14.09 2.97
N GLN A 288 -2.67 13.96 4.16
CA GLN A 288 -3.89 14.66 4.54
C GLN A 288 -3.48 15.83 5.44
N LEU A 289 -3.55 17.05 4.91
CA LEU A 289 -3.17 18.26 5.63
C LEU A 289 -4.10 18.51 6.83
N SER A 290 -3.58 19.20 7.84
CA SER A 290 -4.42 19.86 8.85
C SER A 290 -4.74 21.28 8.38
N ASN A 291 -6.02 21.62 8.36
CA ASN A 291 -6.50 22.93 7.93
C ASN A 291 -6.96 23.72 9.16
N ILE A 292 -6.52 24.98 9.25
CA ILE A 292 -6.88 25.91 10.31
C ILE A 292 -7.20 27.25 9.64
N ASP A 293 -8.42 27.74 9.83
CA ASP A 293 -8.99 28.86 9.10
C ASP A 293 -9.70 29.83 10.05
N ALA A 294 -9.38 31.12 9.95
CA ALA A 294 -9.92 32.17 10.81
C ALA A 294 -10.33 33.42 10.01
N GLY A 295 -11.35 34.12 10.49
CA GLY A 295 -11.74 35.43 9.99
C GLY A 295 -10.84 36.59 10.48
N ALA A 296 -11.44 37.76 10.66
CA ALA A 296 -10.73 39.02 10.91
C ALA A 296 -9.94 39.09 12.23
N GLY A 297 -10.34 38.33 13.25
CA GLY A 297 -9.58 38.19 14.50
C GLY A 297 -8.34 37.30 14.40
N GLY A 298 -8.19 36.55 13.30
CA GLY A 298 -6.97 35.82 12.94
C GLY A 298 -6.63 34.61 13.83
N ILE A 299 -5.37 34.18 13.73
CA ILE A 299 -4.82 33.02 14.44
C ILE A 299 -3.71 33.49 15.38
N SER A 300 -3.81 33.15 16.67
CA SER A 300 -2.77 33.42 17.67
C SER A 300 -2.38 32.14 18.42
N LEU A 301 -1.13 31.70 18.26
CA LEU A 301 -0.58 30.51 18.90
C LEU A 301 0.61 30.90 19.79
N THR A 302 0.53 30.60 21.07
CA THR A 302 1.55 30.92 22.08
C THR A 302 2.04 29.67 22.81
N ALA A 303 3.27 29.27 22.53
CA ALA A 303 3.99 28.20 23.22
C ALA A 303 4.89 28.79 24.33
N ASN A 304 4.38 28.85 25.57
CA ASN A 304 5.10 29.36 26.73
C ASN A 304 5.24 28.31 27.84
N ASP A 305 6.44 28.17 28.39
CA ASP A 305 6.61 27.45 29.66
C ASP A 305 6.12 28.34 30.82
N LYS A 306 4.99 27.95 31.39
CA LYS A 306 4.34 28.57 32.55
C LYS A 306 5.24 28.64 33.80
N HIS A 307 6.33 27.87 33.86
CA HIS A 307 7.32 27.93 34.96
C HIS A 307 8.45 28.96 34.76
N SER A 308 8.58 29.59 33.58
CA SER A 308 9.74 30.44 33.26
C SER A 308 9.73 31.82 33.95
N ASN A 309 8.70 32.16 34.75
CA ASN A 309 8.39 33.55 35.13
C ASN A 309 8.47 33.87 36.64
N ASP A 310 9.17 33.07 37.46
CA ASP A 310 9.28 33.30 38.92
C ASP A 310 10.71 33.10 39.50
N LYS A 311 11.75 33.61 38.80
CA LYS A 311 13.14 33.64 39.31
C LYS A 311 13.97 34.89 38.98
N HIS A 312 13.33 36.01 38.63
CA HIS A 312 14.00 37.32 38.49
C HIS A 312 13.34 38.40 39.36
N ALA A 313 13.21 38.09 40.66
CA ALA A 313 12.69 39.00 41.67
C ALA A 313 13.47 38.93 43.01
N ASP A 314 14.76 38.57 42.98
CA ASP A 314 15.67 39.07 44.02
C ASP A 314 17.11 39.20 43.50
N ASN A 315 17.76 40.31 43.85
CA ASN A 315 19.09 40.67 43.38
C ASN A 315 19.94 40.97 44.62
N ASN A 316 20.45 39.92 45.27
CA ASN A 316 21.34 40.07 46.42
C ASN A 316 22.54 39.11 46.35
N LEU A 317 23.66 39.57 46.89
CA LEU A 317 25.00 39.11 46.58
C LEU A 317 25.66 38.48 47.81
N THR A 318 25.60 37.15 47.94
CA THR A 318 26.39 36.41 48.94
C THR A 318 27.07 35.20 48.32
N ASN A 319 28.41 35.22 48.28
CA ASN A 319 29.21 34.03 48.05
C ASN A 319 28.99 33.02 49.19
N GLN A 320 28.77 31.75 48.85
CA GLN A 320 29.52 30.69 49.54
C GLN A 320 29.73 29.48 48.63
N SER A 321 30.96 28.98 48.63
CA SER A 321 31.32 27.71 48.02
C SER A 321 31.06 26.57 48.99
N ASP A 322 30.58 25.43 48.50
CA ASP A 322 30.93 24.13 49.10
C ASP A 322 30.91 23.01 48.06
N ASN A 323 31.83 22.05 48.21
CA ASN A 323 31.99 20.92 47.31
C ASN A 323 31.37 19.65 47.91
N ASN A 324 30.46 18.98 47.20
CA ASN A 324 30.17 17.57 47.47
C ASN A 324 29.64 16.81 46.22
N PRO A 325 30.42 15.89 45.62
CA PRO A 325 29.97 15.07 44.50
C PRO A 325 29.20 13.83 44.98
N ALA A 326 27.92 14.00 45.33
CA ALA A 326 27.04 12.92 45.76
C ALA A 326 26.12 12.42 44.62
N ASN A 327 26.36 11.19 44.19
CA ASN A 327 25.59 10.50 43.14
C ASN A 327 24.13 10.22 43.56
N GLN A 328 23.16 10.83 42.88
CA GLN A 328 21.77 10.35 42.83
C GLN A 328 21.29 10.24 41.37
N SER A 329 20.80 9.05 41.03
CA SER A 329 20.41 8.67 39.67
C SER A 329 19.00 9.15 39.33
N ASP A 330 18.83 10.45 39.11
CA ASP A 330 17.52 11.02 38.79
C ASP A 330 17.11 10.70 37.34
N SER A 331 16.47 9.54 37.13
CA SER A 331 16.04 9.04 35.82
C SER A 331 14.76 9.72 35.32
N ASN A 332 14.76 11.05 35.32
CA ASN A 332 13.69 11.91 34.82
C ASN A 332 13.67 11.90 33.27
N PRO A 333 12.56 11.50 32.61
CA PRO A 333 12.55 11.29 31.16
C PRO A 333 12.66 12.60 30.36
N THR A 334 13.81 12.77 29.71
CA THR A 334 14.08 13.71 28.60
C THR A 334 13.79 15.18 28.88
N ASN A 335 14.85 15.92 29.19
CA ASN A 335 14.89 17.38 29.15
C ASN A 335 14.84 17.91 27.71
N GLN A 336 13.73 17.66 27.00
CA GLN A 336 13.44 18.33 25.73
C GLN A 336 13.15 19.81 26.03
N PRO A 337 13.71 20.76 25.25
CA PRO A 337 13.49 22.17 25.51
C PRO A 337 12.07 22.56 25.10
N GLN A 338 11.19 22.73 26.08
CA GLN A 338 9.78 23.12 25.95
C GLN A 338 9.64 24.55 25.40
N GLY A 339 8.45 24.95 24.92
CA GLY A 339 8.20 26.28 24.37
C GLY A 339 8.17 26.34 22.84
N ASN A 340 7.88 25.23 22.14
CA ASN A 340 7.94 25.15 20.68
C ASN A 340 6.58 25.29 20.00
N ILE A 341 6.60 25.84 18.78
CA ILE A 341 5.53 25.69 17.80
C ILE A 341 6.04 24.82 16.66
N ASN A 342 5.39 23.69 16.40
CA ASN A 342 5.77 22.73 15.38
C ASN A 342 4.63 22.53 14.38
N LEU A 343 4.80 23.09 13.18
CA LEU A 343 3.88 23.03 12.06
C LEU A 343 4.45 22.13 10.96
N THR A 344 3.72 21.10 10.51
CA THR A 344 4.16 20.21 9.41
C THR A 344 3.00 19.70 8.57
N GLY A 345 2.99 20.02 7.28
CA GLY A 345 1.85 19.76 6.38
C GLY A 345 0.55 20.39 6.88
N VAL A 346 0.59 21.71 7.10
CA VAL A 346 -0.55 22.49 7.57
C VAL A 346 -0.96 23.56 6.57
N ASN A 347 -2.25 23.90 6.55
CA ASN A 347 -2.75 25.15 6.00
C ASN A 347 -3.24 25.99 7.17
N LEU A 348 -2.61 27.14 7.42
CA LEU A 348 -3.09 28.17 8.35
C LEU A 348 -3.52 29.38 7.50
N THR A 349 -4.79 29.73 7.59
CA THR A 349 -5.40 30.86 6.86
C THR A 349 -6.03 31.82 7.86
N ALA A 350 -5.72 33.12 7.73
CA ALA A 350 -6.44 34.20 8.40
C ALA A 350 -6.97 35.14 7.30
N THR A 351 -8.22 34.94 6.87
CA THR A 351 -8.72 35.50 5.59
C THR A 351 -8.72 37.03 5.58
N ASP A 352 -9.06 37.66 6.70
CA ASP A 352 -8.99 39.12 6.90
C ASP A 352 -8.19 39.50 8.16
N GLY A 353 -7.41 38.57 8.71
CA GLY A 353 -6.70 38.71 10.00
C GLY A 353 -5.22 38.37 9.93
N ASP A 354 -4.54 38.40 11.08
CA ASP A 354 -3.11 38.09 11.19
C ASP A 354 -2.86 36.64 11.66
N ILE A 355 -1.70 36.07 11.28
CA ILE A 355 -1.15 34.87 11.92
C ILE A 355 -0.02 35.31 12.86
N ASN A 356 -0.20 35.05 14.15
CA ASN A 356 0.73 35.39 15.21
C ASN A 356 1.24 34.11 15.89
N LEU A 357 2.53 33.80 15.72
CA LEU A 357 3.20 32.65 16.33
C LEU A 357 4.22 33.13 17.36
N THR A 358 4.03 32.79 18.63
CA THR A 358 4.92 33.18 19.74
C THR A 358 5.47 31.94 20.45
N ALA A 359 6.79 31.71 20.41
CA ALA A 359 7.43 30.52 20.94
C ALA A 359 8.59 30.85 21.90
N ASN A 360 8.52 30.36 23.14
CA ASN A 360 9.60 30.50 24.13
C ASN A 360 10.89 29.75 23.76
N ASN A 361 10.87 28.90 22.72
CA ASN A 361 12.01 28.12 22.26
C ASN A 361 12.15 28.16 20.72
N ASN A 362 11.54 27.25 19.96
CA ASN A 362 11.68 27.18 18.50
C ASN A 362 10.34 27.20 17.77
N THR A 363 10.32 27.77 16.56
CA THR A 363 9.19 27.65 15.62
C THR A 363 9.64 26.89 14.39
N ASN A 364 9.05 25.73 14.15
CA ASN A 364 9.32 24.86 13.01
C ASN A 364 8.12 24.91 12.05
N ILE A 365 8.36 25.24 10.77
CA ILE A 365 7.35 25.21 9.70
C ILE A 365 7.91 24.36 8.56
N LYS A 366 7.35 23.17 8.32
CA LYS A 366 7.97 22.16 7.45
C LYS A 366 6.99 21.60 6.42
N ALA A 367 7.50 21.27 5.25
CA ALA A 367 6.80 20.42 4.30
C ALA A 367 6.55 19.03 4.90
N ALA A 368 5.38 18.47 4.65
CA ALA A 368 5.11 17.05 4.81
C ALA A 368 5.67 16.25 3.62
N LEU A 369 5.67 14.92 3.73
CA LEU A 369 6.23 14.02 2.71
C LEU A 369 5.21 12.96 2.28
N GLU A 370 4.81 12.99 1.00
CA GLU A 370 4.26 11.81 0.34
C GLU A 370 5.37 10.81 0.04
N THR A 371 5.03 9.52 0.00
CA THR A 371 5.96 8.48 -0.47
C THR A 371 5.27 7.48 -1.38
N THR A 372 5.96 6.97 -2.40
CA THR A 372 5.52 5.79 -3.16
C THR A 372 6.65 4.77 -3.13
N ASN A 373 6.36 3.57 -2.61
CA ASN A 373 7.32 2.48 -2.49
C ASN A 373 6.81 1.28 -3.28
N THR A 374 7.36 1.03 -4.46
CA THR A 374 7.06 -0.15 -5.27
C THR A 374 8.20 -1.16 -5.19
N LYS A 375 7.86 -2.43 -4.95
CA LYS A 375 8.76 -3.57 -5.13
C LYS A 375 8.09 -4.57 -6.04
N SER A 376 8.77 -4.95 -7.13
CA SER A 376 8.33 -6.07 -7.96
C SER A 376 9.42 -7.11 -8.15
N SER A 377 9.01 -8.34 -8.36
CA SER A 377 9.88 -9.46 -8.76
C SER A 377 9.21 -10.25 -9.88
N GLU A 378 9.97 -10.42 -10.97
CA GLU A 378 9.57 -11.20 -12.14
C GLU A 378 10.57 -12.36 -12.27
N SER A 379 10.09 -13.55 -12.57
CA SER A 379 10.96 -14.66 -12.94
C SER A 379 10.31 -15.52 -14.00
N HIS A 380 11.02 -15.67 -15.11
CA HIS A 380 10.70 -16.62 -16.17
C HIS A 380 11.72 -17.75 -16.10
N SER A 381 11.25 -18.98 -16.01
CA SER A 381 12.09 -20.18 -16.04
C SER A 381 11.59 -21.13 -17.10
N LYS A 382 12.42 -21.41 -18.09
CA LYS A 382 12.15 -22.33 -19.20
C LYS A 382 13.10 -23.53 -19.09
N ALA A 383 12.56 -24.73 -18.98
CA ALA A 383 13.31 -25.97 -19.04
C ALA A 383 12.87 -26.79 -20.26
N GLU A 384 13.80 -27.04 -21.18
CA GLU A 384 13.58 -27.92 -22.32
C GLU A 384 14.36 -29.24 -22.14
N ILE A 385 13.69 -30.34 -22.45
CA ILE A 385 14.31 -31.66 -22.52
C ILE A 385 14.47 -31.98 -24.01
N LYS A 386 15.71 -32.06 -24.50
CA LYS A 386 16.06 -32.30 -25.90
C LYS A 386 16.74 -33.66 -26.05
N PHE A 387 16.31 -34.50 -26.99
CA PHE A 387 16.98 -35.74 -27.36
C PHE A 387 17.96 -35.45 -28.48
N VAL A 388 19.23 -35.82 -28.30
CA VAL A 388 20.35 -35.45 -29.19
C VAL A 388 21.19 -36.68 -29.50
N ILE A 389 21.82 -36.74 -30.67
CA ILE A 389 22.61 -37.91 -31.12
C ILE A 389 24.04 -37.46 -31.53
N LYS A 390 25.06 -37.81 -30.73
CA LYS A 390 26.54 -37.73 -30.98
C LYS A 390 27.28 -38.78 -30.06
N ASN A 391 28.50 -38.58 -29.49
CA ASN A 391 29.33 -39.53 -28.66
C ASN A 391 30.44 -38.77 -27.82
N GLU A 392 30.83 -38.91 -26.52
CA GLU A 392 30.55 -39.82 -25.37
C GLU A 392 30.55 -39.16 -23.90
N TYR A 393 29.36 -39.03 -23.22
CA TYR A 393 29.02 -39.18 -21.75
C TYR A 393 28.25 -38.13 -20.84
N ALA A 394 28.30 -38.27 -19.48
CA ALA A 394 27.21 -38.15 -18.49
C ALA A 394 27.54 -37.51 -17.09
N GLN A 395 26.57 -36.80 -16.45
CA GLN A 395 25.93 -37.13 -15.12
C GLN A 395 24.84 -36.14 -14.56
N ILE A 396 23.52 -36.42 -14.72
CA ILE A 396 22.41 -35.96 -13.83
C ILE A 396 21.31 -37.03 -13.85
N ILE A 397 21.44 -38.11 -13.05
CA ILE A 397 20.73 -39.37 -13.34
C ILE A 397 19.33 -39.54 -12.69
N PRO A 398 19.12 -39.35 -11.36
CA PRO A 398 17.92 -39.90 -10.71
C PRO A 398 16.60 -39.24 -11.09
N ALA A 399 16.51 -37.90 -11.03
CA ALA A 399 15.28 -37.17 -11.34
C ALA A 399 14.94 -37.23 -12.85
N VAL A 400 15.96 -37.25 -13.71
CA VAL A 400 15.84 -37.49 -15.16
C VAL A 400 15.25 -38.88 -15.45
N LYS A 401 15.71 -39.92 -14.76
CA LYS A 401 15.16 -41.28 -14.87
C LYS A 401 13.67 -41.30 -14.51
N ALA A 402 13.25 -40.58 -13.47
CA ALA A 402 11.84 -40.48 -13.08
C ALA A 402 10.96 -39.83 -14.18
N VAL A 403 11.44 -38.76 -14.83
CA VAL A 403 10.74 -38.13 -15.97
C VAL A 403 10.71 -39.06 -17.19
N LYS A 404 11.81 -39.76 -17.50
CA LYS A 404 11.89 -40.75 -18.59
C LYS A 404 10.86 -41.88 -18.40
N THR A 405 10.81 -42.48 -17.21
CA THR A 405 9.82 -43.53 -16.88
C THR A 405 8.38 -43.01 -16.97
N ALA A 406 8.10 -41.78 -16.53
CA ALA A 406 6.77 -41.21 -16.67
C ALA A 406 6.38 -40.93 -18.13
N LYS A 407 7.32 -40.50 -18.99
CA LYS A 407 7.06 -40.40 -20.44
C LYS A 407 6.79 -41.78 -21.07
N GLN A 408 7.53 -42.82 -20.67
CA GLN A 408 7.29 -44.19 -21.15
C GLN A 408 5.91 -44.71 -20.72
N ASN A 409 5.49 -44.48 -19.49
CA ASN A 409 4.16 -44.87 -19.01
C ASN A 409 3.05 -44.08 -19.73
N LEU A 410 3.26 -42.79 -20.02
CA LEU A 410 2.33 -41.99 -20.82
C LEU A 410 2.28 -42.44 -22.29
N SER A 411 3.40 -42.88 -22.87
CA SER A 411 3.37 -43.52 -24.20
C SER A 411 2.47 -44.74 -24.14
N LYS A 412 2.77 -45.71 -23.27
CA LYS A 412 1.97 -46.95 -23.14
C LYS A 412 0.47 -46.69 -22.95
N ALA A 413 0.09 -45.66 -22.20
CA ALA A 413 -1.31 -45.27 -22.04
C ALA A 413 -1.95 -44.71 -23.32
N LYS A 414 -1.21 -43.91 -24.11
CA LYS A 414 -1.66 -43.44 -25.45
C LYS A 414 -1.68 -44.57 -26.48
N ASP A 415 -0.69 -45.45 -26.42
CA ASP A 415 -0.54 -46.59 -27.32
C ASP A 415 -1.73 -47.57 -27.10
N ALA A 416 -2.05 -47.86 -25.83
CA ALA A 416 -3.22 -48.64 -25.46
C ALA A 416 -4.56 -47.97 -25.82
N TYR A 417 -4.70 -46.65 -25.66
CA TYR A 417 -5.90 -45.93 -26.12
C TYR A 417 -6.03 -45.90 -27.65
N SER A 418 -4.91 -45.84 -28.38
CA SER A 418 -4.91 -45.88 -29.84
C SER A 418 -5.33 -47.26 -30.34
N ALA A 419 -4.86 -48.33 -29.70
CA ALA A 419 -5.32 -49.69 -29.95
C ALA A 419 -6.83 -49.84 -29.64
N TYR A 420 -7.29 -49.35 -28.48
CA TYR A 420 -8.70 -49.32 -28.11
C TYR A 420 -9.58 -48.51 -29.11
N GLN A 421 -9.08 -47.41 -29.69
CA GLN A 421 -9.81 -46.68 -30.73
C GLN A 421 -9.88 -47.45 -32.05
N GLN A 422 -8.84 -48.22 -32.41
CA GLN A 422 -8.85 -49.10 -33.58
C GLN A 422 -9.80 -50.28 -33.37
N ASP A 423 -9.77 -50.88 -32.17
CA ASP A 423 -10.66 -51.96 -31.74
C ASP A 423 -12.12 -51.51 -31.77
N LEU A 424 -12.48 -50.42 -31.09
CA LEU A 424 -13.83 -49.85 -31.14
C LEU A 424 -14.29 -49.55 -32.58
N ALA A 425 -13.44 -49.00 -33.43
CA ALA A 425 -13.77 -48.74 -34.84
C ALA A 425 -13.95 -50.02 -35.66
N GLN A 426 -13.15 -51.06 -35.40
CA GLN A 426 -13.28 -52.37 -36.04
C GLN A 426 -14.56 -53.07 -35.58
N GLN A 427 -14.87 -53.07 -34.29
CA GLN A 427 -16.09 -53.66 -33.75
C GLN A 427 -17.34 -52.90 -34.22
N GLN A 428 -17.28 -51.57 -34.36
CA GLN A 428 -18.35 -50.79 -34.99
C GLN A 428 -18.54 -51.13 -36.47
N ALA A 429 -17.46 -51.36 -37.22
CA ALA A 429 -17.53 -51.78 -38.63
C ALA A 429 -18.06 -53.22 -38.78
N GLN A 430 -17.68 -54.14 -37.88
CA GLN A 430 -18.21 -55.51 -37.85
C GLN A 430 -19.69 -55.54 -37.46
N LEU A 431 -20.12 -54.70 -36.51
CA LEU A 431 -21.54 -54.56 -36.17
C LEU A 431 -22.37 -54.06 -37.37
N GLN A 432 -21.85 -53.12 -38.16
CA GLN A 432 -22.49 -52.65 -39.39
C GLN A 432 -22.50 -53.71 -40.51
N ASP A 433 -21.44 -54.51 -40.64
CA ASP A 433 -21.34 -55.62 -41.59
C ASP A 433 -22.29 -56.79 -41.23
N LEU A 434 -22.48 -57.09 -39.94
CA LEU A 434 -23.49 -58.04 -39.45
C LEU A 434 -24.92 -57.52 -39.67
N GLN A 435 -25.17 -56.24 -39.39
CA GLN A 435 -26.47 -55.59 -39.65
C GLN A 435 -26.84 -55.66 -41.14
N ALA A 436 -25.91 -55.32 -42.04
CA ALA A 436 -26.14 -55.42 -43.48
C ALA A 436 -26.41 -56.86 -43.95
N LYS A 437 -25.67 -57.86 -43.42
CA LYS A 437 -25.85 -59.27 -43.80
C LYS A 437 -27.17 -59.88 -43.32
N LEU A 438 -27.71 -59.40 -42.20
CA LEU A 438 -29.06 -59.78 -41.74
C LEU A 438 -30.15 -59.10 -42.60
N GLU A 439 -29.95 -57.87 -43.07
CA GLU A 439 -30.88 -57.22 -44.01
C GLU A 439 -30.86 -57.86 -45.41
N ASP A 440 -29.72 -58.38 -45.87
CA ASP A 440 -29.55 -59.03 -47.18
C ASP A 440 -29.85 -60.57 -47.21
N ASP A 441 -30.18 -61.21 -46.08
CA ASP A 441 -30.39 -62.67 -45.94
C ASP A 441 -29.16 -63.53 -46.33
N ILE A 442 -27.94 -63.06 -46.01
CA ILE A 442 -26.68 -63.70 -46.44
C ILE A 442 -26.05 -64.55 -45.33
N GLY A 443 -26.52 -65.80 -45.24
CA GLY A 443 -25.90 -66.88 -44.44
C GLY A 443 -26.56 -67.12 -43.08
N PHE A 444 -25.91 -67.93 -42.25
CA PHE A 444 -26.41 -68.28 -40.90
C PHE A 444 -26.05 -67.19 -39.86
N ILE A 445 -26.57 -65.97 -40.06
CA ILE A 445 -26.47 -64.87 -39.09
C ILE A 445 -27.85 -64.69 -38.45
N GLU A 446 -27.90 -64.69 -37.12
CA GLU A 446 -29.13 -64.53 -36.34
C GLU A 446 -29.14 -63.18 -35.60
N GLN A 447 -30.31 -62.69 -35.17
CA GLN A 447 -30.42 -61.42 -34.44
C GLN A 447 -29.55 -61.39 -33.16
N ILE A 448 -29.34 -62.54 -32.53
CA ILE A 448 -28.49 -62.67 -31.34
C ILE A 448 -27.03 -62.27 -31.61
N ASP A 449 -26.51 -62.51 -32.82
CA ASP A 449 -25.15 -62.12 -33.21
C ASP A 449 -24.99 -60.59 -33.26
N ILE A 450 -26.07 -59.87 -33.60
CA ILE A 450 -26.10 -58.39 -33.57
C ILE A 450 -26.27 -57.89 -32.14
N ASP A 451 -27.11 -58.53 -31.33
CA ASP A 451 -27.39 -58.11 -29.96
C ASP A 451 -26.14 -58.24 -29.07
N GLU A 452 -25.44 -59.40 -29.10
CA GLU A 452 -24.17 -59.61 -28.39
C GLU A 452 -23.09 -58.62 -28.86
N MET A 453 -22.99 -58.38 -30.17
CA MET A 453 -22.02 -57.46 -30.75
C MET A 453 -22.34 -55.99 -30.41
N SER A 454 -23.62 -55.64 -30.29
CA SER A 454 -24.08 -54.32 -29.87
C SER A 454 -23.83 -54.07 -28.38
N GLU A 455 -23.96 -55.09 -27.53
CA GLU A 455 -23.59 -55.01 -26.11
C GLU A 455 -22.07 -54.78 -25.97
N LEU A 456 -21.24 -55.55 -26.70
CA LEU A 456 -19.79 -55.38 -26.73
C LEU A 456 -19.36 -53.97 -27.20
N VAL A 457 -19.99 -53.44 -28.25
CA VAL A 457 -19.75 -52.06 -28.74
C VAL A 457 -20.27 -51.00 -27.75
N GLY A 458 -21.25 -51.32 -26.91
CA GLY A 458 -21.73 -50.48 -25.81
C GLY A 458 -20.72 -50.40 -24.66
N ASP A 459 -20.24 -51.55 -24.19
CA ASP A 459 -19.25 -51.65 -23.11
C ASP A 459 -17.92 -50.99 -23.50
N LEU A 460 -17.42 -51.23 -24.71
CA LEU A 460 -16.26 -50.52 -25.25
C LEU A 460 -16.46 -48.99 -25.20
N GLN A 461 -17.64 -48.48 -25.53
CA GLN A 461 -17.92 -47.04 -25.45
C GLN A 461 -17.93 -46.49 -24.01
N ALA A 462 -18.32 -47.29 -23.01
CA ALA A 462 -18.19 -46.92 -21.60
C ALA A 462 -16.71 -46.87 -21.16
N ASP A 463 -15.91 -47.85 -21.59
CA ASP A 463 -14.50 -48.00 -21.25
C ASP A 463 -13.59 -46.90 -21.81
N LYS A 464 -14.07 -46.12 -22.79
CA LYS A 464 -13.48 -44.84 -23.22
C LYS A 464 -13.01 -43.96 -22.06
N LYS A 465 -13.79 -43.94 -20.96
CA LYS A 465 -13.50 -43.18 -19.74
C LYS A 465 -12.33 -43.76 -18.94
N TYR A 466 -12.17 -45.07 -18.90
CA TYR A 466 -11.06 -45.77 -18.23
C TYR A 466 -9.72 -45.43 -18.90
N TYR A 467 -9.61 -45.60 -20.22
CA TYR A 467 -8.39 -45.27 -20.96
C TYR A 467 -8.03 -43.78 -20.88
N GLN A 468 -9.00 -42.87 -21.03
CA GLN A 468 -8.77 -41.43 -20.86
C GLN A 468 -8.28 -41.08 -19.44
N THR A 469 -8.81 -41.73 -18.41
CA THR A 469 -8.37 -41.57 -17.02
C THR A 469 -6.93 -42.06 -16.81
N ASN A 470 -6.57 -43.23 -17.37
CA ASN A 470 -5.21 -43.76 -17.30
C ASN A 470 -4.19 -42.86 -18.02
N ILE A 471 -4.55 -42.32 -19.18
CA ILE A 471 -3.73 -41.33 -19.88
C ILE A 471 -3.56 -40.06 -19.03
N ALA A 472 -4.63 -39.54 -18.43
CA ALA A 472 -4.58 -38.35 -17.58
C ALA A 472 -3.75 -38.58 -16.29
N LEU A 473 -3.78 -39.78 -15.72
CA LEU A 473 -2.96 -40.18 -14.58
C LEU A 473 -1.47 -40.27 -14.95
N ALA A 474 -1.15 -40.85 -16.11
CA ALA A 474 0.22 -40.87 -16.63
C ALA A 474 0.72 -39.45 -16.99
N ALA A 475 -0.15 -38.60 -17.52
CA ALA A 475 0.14 -37.21 -17.87
C ALA A 475 0.40 -36.32 -16.66
N SER A 476 -0.42 -36.42 -15.61
CA SER A 476 -0.22 -35.70 -14.35
C SER A 476 1.04 -36.18 -13.62
N SER A 477 1.31 -37.50 -13.62
CA SER A 477 2.56 -38.07 -13.09
C SER A 477 3.80 -37.53 -13.83
N LEU A 478 3.74 -37.41 -15.16
CA LEU A 478 4.79 -36.79 -15.97
C LEU A 478 4.94 -35.29 -15.67
N ALA A 479 3.85 -34.52 -15.68
CA ALA A 479 3.88 -33.08 -15.41
C ALA A 479 4.44 -32.77 -14.01
N ALA A 480 4.04 -33.53 -12.99
CA ALA A 480 4.56 -33.40 -11.63
C ALA A 480 6.06 -33.70 -11.55
N LYS A 481 6.54 -34.79 -12.18
CA LYS A 481 7.96 -35.15 -12.17
C LYS A 481 8.82 -34.18 -12.98
N THR A 482 8.33 -33.67 -14.11
CA THR A 482 9.01 -32.62 -14.89
C THR A 482 9.09 -31.31 -14.12
N THR A 483 8.03 -30.93 -13.41
CA THR A 483 8.02 -29.73 -12.54
C THR A 483 9.00 -29.88 -11.36
N ALA A 484 9.05 -31.06 -10.74
CA ALA A 484 10.01 -31.35 -9.66
C ALA A 484 11.47 -31.33 -10.15
N LEU A 485 11.74 -31.89 -11.35
CA LEU A 485 13.05 -31.84 -11.99
C LEU A 485 13.51 -30.38 -12.22
N ALA A 486 12.65 -29.54 -12.80
CA ALA A 486 12.95 -28.12 -13.02
C ALA A 486 13.23 -27.36 -11.70
N ALA A 487 12.46 -27.63 -10.64
CA ALA A 487 12.67 -27.02 -9.32
C ALA A 487 13.97 -27.46 -8.64
N GLN A 488 14.36 -28.73 -8.81
CA GLN A 488 15.63 -29.25 -8.27
C GLN A 488 16.84 -28.65 -8.99
N LEU A 489 16.78 -28.53 -10.33
CA LEU A 489 17.88 -28.01 -11.14
C LEU A 489 18.20 -26.53 -10.86
N ALA A 490 17.18 -25.71 -10.54
CA ALA A 490 17.37 -24.34 -10.07
C ALA A 490 18.19 -24.23 -8.76
N THR A 491 18.33 -25.33 -8.01
CA THR A 491 19.06 -25.38 -6.72
C THR A 491 20.45 -26.02 -6.86
N ALA A 492 20.71 -26.78 -7.92
CA ALA A 492 21.86 -27.69 -8.04
C ALA A 492 23.15 -27.07 -8.62
N ALA A 493 23.19 -25.75 -8.80
CA ALA A 493 24.13 -25.04 -9.67
C ALA A 493 25.55 -24.82 -9.07
N ALA A 494 26.18 -25.85 -8.49
CA ALA A 494 27.38 -25.72 -7.66
C ALA A 494 28.53 -26.73 -7.91
N SER A 495 28.45 -27.68 -8.85
CA SER A 495 29.57 -28.59 -9.18
C SER A 495 29.59 -29.09 -10.63
N SER A 496 30.81 -29.20 -11.19
CA SER A 496 31.18 -29.75 -12.51
C SER A 496 32.00 -31.06 -12.33
N GLY A 497 32.29 -31.92 -13.32
CA GLY A 497 32.10 -31.97 -14.79
C GLY A 497 32.64 -33.34 -15.30
N THR A 498 33.12 -33.59 -16.53
CA THR A 498 33.16 -32.82 -17.79
C THR A 498 33.24 -33.80 -19.00
N TYR A 499 32.59 -33.51 -20.15
CA TYR A 499 32.77 -34.02 -21.56
C TYR A 499 31.73 -34.94 -22.25
N GLY A 500 31.32 -34.62 -23.48
CA GLY A 500 29.92 -34.82 -23.87
C GLY A 500 29.59 -35.75 -25.03
N PHE A 501 28.27 -35.87 -25.24
CA PHE A 501 27.55 -36.49 -26.38
C PHE A 501 27.34 -38.02 -26.31
N ASN A 502 26.32 -38.62 -26.98
CA ASN A 502 25.91 -40.06 -27.11
C ASN A 502 24.50 -40.04 -27.76
N ALA A 503 23.74 -41.14 -27.70
CA ALA A 503 22.30 -41.03 -27.48
C ALA A 503 22.04 -40.25 -26.17
N GLY A 504 21.42 -39.07 -26.30
CA GLY A 504 21.53 -38.02 -25.31
C GLY A 504 20.24 -37.38 -24.86
N ILE A 505 20.29 -36.83 -23.66
CA ILE A 505 19.30 -35.89 -23.15
C ILE A 505 20.05 -34.61 -22.79
N GLU A 506 19.92 -33.61 -23.65
CA GLU A 506 20.33 -32.23 -23.39
C GLU A 506 19.22 -31.55 -22.58
N PHE A 507 19.61 -31.01 -21.43
CA PHE A 507 18.78 -30.17 -20.59
C PHE A 507 19.21 -28.74 -20.81
N ASP A 508 18.30 -27.96 -21.38
CA ASP A 508 18.51 -26.54 -21.65
C ASP A 508 17.59 -25.76 -20.70
N ILE A 509 18.19 -25.07 -19.74
CA ILE A 509 17.48 -24.35 -18.69
C ILE A 509 17.89 -22.89 -18.76
N ASP A 510 16.94 -22.04 -19.11
CA ASP A 510 17.09 -20.60 -19.00
C ASP A 510 16.24 -20.08 -17.85
N ALA A 511 16.87 -19.39 -16.90
CA ALA A 511 16.19 -18.76 -15.78
C ALA A 511 16.58 -17.27 -15.70
N LEU A 512 15.60 -16.43 -16.02
CA LEU A 512 15.63 -14.99 -15.83
C LEU A 512 14.98 -14.65 -14.48
N GLU A 513 15.63 -13.81 -13.70
CA GLU A 513 15.11 -13.20 -12.48
C GLU A 513 15.35 -11.69 -12.53
N ARG A 514 14.28 -10.90 -12.45
CA ARG A 514 14.29 -9.44 -12.41
C ARG A 514 13.68 -8.98 -11.11
N GLN A 515 14.33 -8.04 -10.44
CA GLN A 515 13.84 -7.42 -9.21
C GLN A 515 13.90 -5.91 -9.36
N LEU A 516 12.82 -5.21 -9.04
CA LEU A 516 12.76 -3.75 -9.02
C LEU A 516 12.42 -3.27 -7.61
N GLN A 517 13.13 -2.23 -7.16
CA GLN A 517 12.79 -1.46 -5.98
C GLN A 517 12.79 0.01 -6.37
N ALA A 518 11.62 0.65 -6.31
CA ALA A 518 11.44 2.07 -6.59
C ALA A 518 10.90 2.76 -5.33
N GLN A 519 11.56 3.85 -4.94
CA GLN A 519 11.15 4.72 -3.84
C GLN A 519 11.13 6.16 -4.35
N GLN A 520 9.95 6.76 -4.30
CA GLN A 520 9.75 8.18 -4.57
C GLN A 520 9.32 8.90 -3.28
N THR A 521 9.83 10.11 -3.07
CA THR A 521 9.34 11.06 -2.05
C THR A 521 8.93 12.37 -2.73
N GLN A 522 7.82 12.97 -2.30
CA GLN A 522 7.36 14.30 -2.77
C GLN A 522 7.01 15.19 -1.58
N SER A 523 7.43 16.44 -1.62
CA SER A 523 7.23 17.42 -0.55
C SER A 523 5.91 18.16 -0.74
N ILE A 524 5.05 18.14 0.28
CA ILE A 524 3.83 18.94 0.33
C ILE A 524 4.06 20.10 1.31
N ALA A 525 4.12 21.32 0.78
CA ALA A 525 4.39 22.52 1.56
C ALA A 525 3.37 22.71 2.70
N SER A 526 3.82 23.23 3.84
CA SER A 526 2.91 23.96 4.75
C SER A 526 2.66 25.35 4.18
N ASN A 527 1.43 25.85 4.29
CA ASN A 527 1.01 27.15 3.78
C ASN A 527 0.49 28.01 4.94
N LEU A 528 1.05 29.20 5.10
CA LEU A 528 0.54 30.25 6.00
C LEU A 528 0.10 31.43 5.13
N ILE A 529 -1.16 31.85 5.24
CA ILE A 529 -1.76 32.94 4.45
C ILE A 529 -2.52 33.88 5.39
N ALA A 530 -2.22 35.18 5.37
CA ALA A 530 -2.81 36.16 6.28
C ALA A 530 -2.72 37.59 5.71
N ASN A 531 -3.29 38.57 6.41
CA ASN A 531 -2.91 39.99 6.26
C ASN A 531 -1.41 40.15 6.58
N ASN A 532 -1.00 39.74 7.78
CA ASN A 532 0.38 39.74 8.26
C ASN A 532 0.73 38.41 8.94
N ILE A 533 2.00 38.00 8.81
CA ILE A 533 2.55 36.79 9.42
C ILE A 533 3.67 37.19 10.37
N ASN A 534 3.40 37.15 11.67
CA ASN A 534 4.33 37.54 12.73
C ASN A 534 4.84 36.29 13.46
N ILE A 535 6.15 36.04 13.40
CA ILE A 535 6.81 34.90 14.04
C ILE A 535 7.83 35.41 15.06
N ASN A 536 7.50 35.26 16.35
CA ASN A 536 8.31 35.70 17.48
C ASN A 536 8.84 34.46 18.21
N THR A 537 10.14 34.19 18.12
CA THR A 537 10.71 32.90 18.55
C THR A 537 12.01 33.10 19.30
N ASN A 538 12.03 32.82 20.61
CA ASN A 538 13.17 33.17 21.47
C ASN A 538 14.51 32.51 21.05
N LYS A 539 14.51 31.35 20.38
CA LYS A 539 15.72 30.71 19.83
C LYS A 539 15.68 30.58 18.30
N THR A 540 15.13 29.49 17.75
CA THR A 540 15.31 29.19 16.31
C THR A 540 13.99 29.13 15.56
N THR A 541 13.84 30.01 14.56
CA THR A 541 12.82 29.86 13.51
C THR A 541 13.38 28.99 12.39
N THR A 542 12.68 27.94 11.97
CA THR A 542 13.11 27.02 10.91
C THR A 542 11.96 26.75 9.94
N ILE A 543 12.09 27.24 8.71
CA ILE A 543 11.13 27.09 7.62
C ILE A 543 11.74 26.18 6.54
N VAL A 544 11.04 25.11 6.14
CA VAL A 544 11.55 24.11 5.19
C VAL A 544 10.49 23.74 4.15
N GLY A 545 10.79 23.96 2.86
CA GLY A 545 9.90 23.68 1.72
C GLY A 545 8.47 24.21 1.85
N SER A 546 8.28 25.34 2.54
CA SER A 546 6.96 25.85 2.94
C SER A 546 6.67 27.23 2.31
N ASN A 547 5.41 27.64 2.33
CA ASN A 547 4.94 28.90 1.75
C ASN A 547 4.39 29.81 2.86
N LEU A 548 4.91 31.03 2.95
CA LEU A 548 4.35 32.12 3.77
C LEU A 548 3.92 33.25 2.81
N GLN A 549 2.66 33.64 2.87
CA GLN A 549 2.09 34.71 2.04
C GLN A 549 1.35 35.73 2.91
N ALA A 550 1.91 36.94 3.01
CA ALA A 550 1.23 38.08 3.64
C ALA A 550 0.61 38.96 2.55
N ASN A 551 -0.71 39.06 2.55
CA ASN A 551 -1.47 39.85 1.59
C ASN A 551 -1.73 41.24 2.15
N ALA A 552 -1.33 42.30 1.42
CA ALA A 552 -1.82 43.63 1.72
C ALA A 552 -3.32 43.71 1.38
N ASN A 553 -4.16 43.49 2.39
CA ASN A 553 -5.60 43.47 2.21
C ASN A 553 -6.11 44.89 1.92
N ASN A 554 -6.57 45.08 0.68
CA ASN A 554 -7.05 46.36 0.14
C ASN A 554 -8.56 46.57 0.42
N ALA A 555 -9.15 45.80 1.36
CA ALA A 555 -10.56 45.82 1.71
C ALA A 555 -10.99 47.07 2.50
N VAL A 556 -11.00 48.22 1.84
CA VAL A 556 -12.07 49.20 2.04
C VAL A 556 -12.97 49.10 0.81
N ASN A 557 -14.11 48.42 0.93
CA ASN A 557 -15.05 48.34 -0.19
C ASN A 557 -15.56 49.74 -0.53
N SER A 558 -15.33 50.16 -1.78
CA SER A 558 -15.66 51.51 -2.27
C SER A 558 -17.15 51.75 -2.50
N ASP A 559 -18.00 50.71 -2.37
CA ASP A 559 -19.44 50.77 -2.70
C ASP A 559 -20.28 51.70 -1.78
N ASN A 560 -19.72 52.24 -0.70
CA ASN A 560 -20.40 53.19 0.20
C ASN A 560 -19.81 54.62 0.18
N ALA A 561 -19.01 54.96 -0.84
CA ALA A 561 -18.39 56.28 -0.96
C ALA A 561 -19.34 57.42 -1.43
N ASN A 562 -20.57 57.10 -1.85
CA ASN A 562 -21.54 58.05 -2.42
C ASN A 562 -22.36 58.82 -1.36
N ASN A 563 -21.70 59.34 -0.32
CA ASN A 563 -22.31 60.26 0.64
C ASN A 563 -21.38 61.46 0.89
N GLU A 564 -21.51 62.47 0.03
CA GLU A 564 -20.61 63.64 -0.09
C GLU A 564 -20.63 64.61 1.12
N ASN A 565 -21.20 64.22 2.27
CA ASN A 565 -21.57 65.13 3.36
C ASN A 565 -20.97 64.76 4.73
N ASN A 566 -19.79 64.13 4.77
CA ASN A 566 -18.98 64.04 5.99
C ASN A 566 -17.48 64.27 5.70
N ALA A 567 -17.11 65.53 5.49
CA ALA A 567 -15.72 65.98 5.31
C ALA A 567 -14.88 65.95 6.61
N ASN A 568 -15.14 65.01 7.51
CA ASN A 568 -14.47 64.89 8.81
C ASN A 568 -14.17 63.44 9.23
N ASN A 569 -14.41 62.45 8.36
CA ASN A 569 -13.86 61.11 8.52
C ASN A 569 -12.62 60.98 7.64
N ALA A 570 -11.43 60.98 8.25
CA ALA A 570 -10.19 60.79 7.50
C ALA A 570 -10.20 59.41 6.82
N VAL A 571 -9.84 59.39 5.52
CA VAL A 571 -9.55 58.13 4.83
C VAL A 571 -8.44 57.43 5.62
N ASN A 572 -8.69 56.20 6.06
CA ASN A 572 -7.73 55.42 6.85
C ASN A 572 -6.53 55.03 5.98
N THR A 573 -5.60 55.97 5.87
CA THR A 573 -4.37 55.90 5.07
C THR A 573 -3.23 55.28 5.89
N ASP A 574 -3.49 54.98 7.17
CA ASP A 574 -2.48 54.51 8.14
C ASP A 574 -2.24 53.00 8.10
N ASN A 575 -2.99 52.23 7.29
CA ASN A 575 -2.73 50.79 7.11
C ASN A 575 -1.52 50.50 6.18
N THR A 576 -0.43 51.23 6.43
CA THR A 576 0.91 51.03 5.86
C THR A 576 1.60 49.76 6.38
N ASN A 577 0.99 49.08 7.36
CA ASN A 577 1.52 47.89 8.02
C ASN A 577 0.94 46.56 7.50
N ASN A 578 -0.02 46.58 6.58
CA ASN A 578 -0.57 45.35 5.99
C ASN A 578 0.39 44.70 4.97
N GLY A 579 0.30 43.37 4.80
CA GLY A 579 1.16 42.62 3.89
C GLY A 579 2.59 42.42 4.41
N GLN A 580 2.78 42.27 5.73
CA GLN A 580 4.10 42.04 6.33
C GLN A 580 4.36 40.57 6.67
N ILE A 581 5.57 40.08 6.36
CA ILE A 581 6.15 38.90 7.02
C ILE A 581 7.23 39.40 7.98
N ASN A 582 6.98 39.27 9.29
CA ASN A 582 7.89 39.67 10.35
C ASN A 582 8.43 38.43 11.07
N ILE A 583 9.74 38.20 11.04
CA ILE A 583 10.38 37.06 11.72
C ILE A 583 11.44 37.59 12.69
N ASN A 584 11.21 37.38 13.98
CA ASN A 584 12.07 37.80 15.08
C ASN A 584 12.60 36.55 15.82
N SER A 585 13.92 36.33 15.81
CA SER A 585 14.53 35.20 16.54
C SER A 585 16.00 35.41 16.93
N GLN A 586 16.60 34.47 17.68
CA GLN A 586 18.07 34.41 17.74
C GLN A 586 18.60 33.92 16.39
N ASN A 587 18.15 32.74 15.96
CA ASN A 587 18.61 32.06 14.75
C ASN A 587 17.46 31.84 13.77
N LEU A 588 17.76 31.88 12.47
CA LEU A 588 16.79 31.72 11.38
C LEU A 588 17.33 30.75 10.31
N ASN A 589 16.57 29.70 10.02
CA ASN A 589 16.83 28.77 8.93
C ASN A 589 15.69 28.83 7.91
N ILE A 590 15.97 29.20 6.66
CA ILE A 590 15.01 29.16 5.55
C ILE A 590 15.58 28.24 4.47
N LEU A 591 15.01 27.05 4.33
CA LEU A 591 15.60 25.92 3.59
C LEU A 591 14.64 25.34 2.53
N SER A 592 15.18 24.77 1.46
CA SER A 592 14.41 23.93 0.54
C SER A 592 14.13 22.55 1.15
N SER A 593 12.95 21.98 0.88
CA SER A 593 12.74 20.54 1.05
C SER A 593 13.30 19.76 -0.16
N GLN A 594 13.23 18.43 -0.12
CA GLN A 594 13.84 17.55 -1.13
C GLN A 594 12.88 16.43 -1.54
N ASP A 595 12.59 16.39 -2.83
CA ASP A 595 11.92 15.28 -3.50
C ASP A 595 12.98 14.32 -4.04
N THR A 596 12.67 13.02 -3.99
CA THR A 596 13.60 11.98 -4.44
C THR A 596 12.90 10.98 -5.33
N ASN A 597 13.63 10.43 -6.30
CA ASN A 597 13.19 9.30 -7.10
C ASN A 597 14.38 8.34 -7.25
N ASN A 598 14.34 7.25 -6.48
CA ASN A 598 15.40 6.27 -6.35
C ASN A 598 14.91 4.94 -6.92
N THR A 599 15.51 4.48 -8.01
CA THR A 599 15.18 3.18 -8.61
C THR A 599 16.40 2.28 -8.62
N LYS A 600 16.23 1.04 -8.16
CA LYS A 600 17.22 -0.03 -8.24
C LYS A 600 16.60 -1.23 -8.94
N SER A 601 17.18 -1.61 -10.08
CA SER A 601 16.81 -2.82 -10.79
C SER A 601 17.98 -3.80 -10.79
N ASN A 602 17.73 -5.02 -10.34
CA ASN A 602 18.67 -6.14 -10.45
C ASN A 602 18.10 -7.12 -11.47
N THR A 603 18.89 -7.49 -12.48
CA THR A 603 18.59 -8.62 -13.36
C THR A 603 19.67 -9.68 -13.18
N GLN A 604 19.26 -10.95 -13.10
CA GLN A 604 20.14 -12.12 -13.15
C GLN A 604 19.63 -13.06 -14.24
N HIS A 605 20.46 -13.37 -15.23
CA HIS A 605 20.25 -14.52 -16.11
C HIS A 605 21.12 -15.67 -15.61
N LYS A 606 20.54 -16.87 -15.66
CA LYS A 606 21.17 -18.13 -15.22
C LYS A 606 20.85 -19.15 -16.31
N ASN A 607 21.76 -19.32 -17.27
CA ASN A 607 21.63 -20.39 -18.27
C ASN A 607 22.46 -21.60 -17.83
N LEU A 608 21.82 -22.76 -17.81
CA LEU A 608 22.44 -24.05 -17.52
C LEU A 608 22.10 -25.01 -18.67
N ASN A 609 23.04 -25.15 -19.59
CA ASN A 609 23.02 -26.25 -20.56
C ASN A 609 23.78 -27.45 -19.96
N VAL A 610 23.11 -28.59 -19.83
CA VAL A 610 23.73 -29.86 -19.45
C VAL A 610 23.37 -30.92 -20.48
N SER A 611 24.38 -31.33 -21.26
CA SER A 611 24.28 -32.45 -22.17
C SER A 611 24.66 -33.74 -21.43
N TYR A 612 23.65 -34.49 -20.96
CA TYR A 612 23.83 -35.84 -20.39
C TYR A 612 23.68 -36.89 -21.49
N THR A 613 24.58 -37.87 -21.51
CA THR A 613 24.66 -38.79 -22.63
C THR A 613 25.17 -40.19 -22.22
N LEU A 614 24.68 -41.30 -22.80
CA LEU A 614 25.00 -42.69 -22.37
C LEU A 614 25.31 -43.69 -23.51
N TYR A 615 26.44 -44.39 -23.42
CA TYR A 615 26.87 -45.57 -24.22
C TYR A 615 27.30 -46.75 -23.30
N GLY A 616 27.89 -47.81 -23.85
CA GLY A 616 28.23 -49.06 -23.15
C GLY A 616 29.68 -49.19 -22.67
N THR A 617 29.86 -49.87 -21.53
CA THR A 617 31.14 -50.34 -20.95
C THR A 617 32.24 -49.28 -20.70
N ASN A 618 32.14 -48.68 -19.50
CA ASN A 618 33.28 -48.41 -18.59
C ASN A 618 33.96 -47.01 -18.56
N SER A 619 33.38 -45.94 -19.11
CA SER A 619 33.76 -44.56 -18.70
C SER A 619 32.58 -43.56 -18.77
N SER A 620 32.68 -42.39 -18.11
CA SER A 620 31.58 -41.39 -18.11
C SER A 620 31.99 -39.97 -17.69
N ASN A 621 31.46 -38.94 -18.39
CA ASN A 621 32.02 -37.58 -18.48
C ASN A 621 30.91 -36.45 -18.47
N LEU A 622 30.76 -35.53 -17.50
CA LEU A 622 29.59 -34.60 -17.47
C LEU A 622 29.75 -33.29 -18.28
N SER A 623 29.46 -33.25 -19.60
CA SER A 623 29.46 -31.96 -20.32
C SER A 623 28.30 -31.05 -19.91
N GLY A 624 28.62 -29.85 -19.42
CA GLY A 624 27.67 -28.77 -19.24
C GLY A 624 28.36 -27.42 -19.12
N SER A 625 27.66 -26.37 -19.54
CA SER A 625 28.05 -24.97 -19.36
C SER A 625 27.04 -24.28 -18.47
N ILE A 626 27.53 -23.72 -17.36
CA ILE A 626 26.78 -22.77 -16.55
C ILE A 626 27.28 -21.36 -16.84
N SER A 627 26.37 -20.47 -17.24
CA SER A 627 26.61 -19.03 -17.23
C SER A 627 25.72 -18.37 -16.18
N ARG A 628 26.26 -17.31 -15.57
CA ARG A 628 25.54 -16.44 -14.63
C ARG A 628 26.00 -15.02 -14.86
N ASP A 629 25.26 -14.28 -15.68
CA ASP A 629 25.41 -12.84 -15.81
C ASP A 629 24.40 -12.13 -14.90
N SER A 630 24.81 -10.97 -14.39
CA SER A 630 23.95 -10.15 -13.54
C SER A 630 24.27 -8.68 -13.73
N SER A 631 23.23 -7.89 -13.94
CA SER A 631 23.32 -6.44 -14.09
C SER A 631 22.53 -5.77 -12.97
N THR A 632 23.19 -4.86 -12.24
CA THR A 632 22.51 -3.96 -11.30
C THR A 632 22.53 -2.55 -11.90
N SER A 633 21.35 -1.95 -12.05
CA SER A 633 21.18 -0.55 -12.41
C SER A 633 20.60 0.22 -11.23
N THR A 634 21.14 1.41 -10.97
CA THR A 634 20.67 2.32 -9.92
C THR A 634 20.57 3.73 -10.47
N SER A 635 19.39 4.31 -10.42
CA SER A 635 19.16 5.75 -10.64
C SER A 635 18.78 6.42 -9.33
N GLN A 636 19.29 7.63 -9.12
CA GLN A 636 18.92 8.49 -8.01
C GLN A 636 18.75 9.91 -8.57
N GLN A 637 17.55 10.46 -8.42
CA GLN A 637 17.25 11.85 -8.74
C GLN A 637 16.83 12.56 -7.45
N THR A 638 17.37 13.74 -7.22
CA THR A 638 16.89 14.67 -6.18
C THR A 638 16.39 15.95 -6.84
N THR A 639 15.37 16.58 -6.26
CA THR A 639 14.81 17.85 -6.72
C THR A 639 14.50 18.71 -5.50
N HIS A 640 14.96 19.95 -5.50
CA HIS A 640 14.86 20.84 -4.34
C HIS A 640 13.66 21.76 -4.51
N ASN A 641 12.72 21.70 -3.58
CA ASN A 641 11.55 22.58 -3.56
C ASN A 641 11.82 23.75 -2.63
N ASN A 642 11.94 24.95 -3.19
CA ASN A 642 12.28 26.16 -2.44
C ASN A 642 11.17 26.53 -1.44
N THR A 643 11.56 27.02 -0.25
CA THR A 643 10.64 27.77 0.61
C THR A 643 10.30 29.11 -0.04
N ASN A 644 9.03 29.52 -0.01
CA ASN A 644 8.58 30.79 -0.59
C ASN A 644 8.07 31.74 0.51
N LEU A 645 8.65 32.94 0.59
CA LEU A 645 8.11 34.05 1.39
C LEU A 645 7.69 35.15 0.41
N THR A 646 6.40 35.51 0.40
CA THR A 646 5.83 36.54 -0.47
C THR A 646 5.06 37.56 0.36
N ALA A 647 5.37 38.84 0.22
CA ALA A 647 4.79 39.91 1.04
C ALA A 647 4.90 41.29 0.36
N THR A 648 4.27 42.30 0.94
CA THR A 648 4.58 43.70 0.65
C THR A 648 5.92 44.09 1.28
N ASN A 649 6.14 43.72 2.55
CA ASN A 649 7.44 43.85 3.22
C ASN A 649 7.85 42.54 3.91
N ILE A 650 9.13 42.19 3.83
CA ILE A 650 9.72 41.05 4.57
C ILE A 650 10.77 41.59 5.53
N ASN A 651 10.59 41.38 6.83
CA ASN A 651 11.51 41.80 7.87
C ASN A 651 12.07 40.57 8.61
N LEU A 652 13.37 40.32 8.44
CA LEU A 652 14.10 39.22 9.08
C LEU A 652 15.05 39.82 10.12
N ASN A 653 14.72 39.61 11.40
CA ASN A 653 15.41 40.24 12.53
C ASN A 653 16.05 39.14 13.38
N THR A 654 17.36 38.96 13.28
CA THR A 654 18.10 37.91 14.01
C THR A 654 19.19 38.48 14.91
N THR A 655 19.38 37.88 16.09
CA THR A 655 20.47 38.26 17.01
C THR A 655 21.68 37.31 16.95
N GLN A 656 21.63 36.28 16.12
CA GLN A 656 22.66 35.30 15.81
C GLN A 656 22.53 34.91 14.32
N ASP A 657 22.63 33.62 13.96
CA ASP A 657 22.76 33.17 12.57
C ASP A 657 21.47 33.28 11.75
N THR A 658 21.55 33.93 10.58
CA THR A 658 20.57 33.76 9.49
C THR A 658 21.17 32.88 8.39
N LYS A 659 20.46 31.79 8.05
CA LYS A 659 20.83 30.81 7.04
C LYS A 659 19.72 30.60 6.03
N ILE A 660 19.92 31.09 4.81
CA ILE A 660 18.98 30.94 3.70
C ILE A 660 19.61 30.05 2.62
N LYS A 661 18.97 28.92 2.29
CA LYS A 661 19.46 27.97 1.25
C LYS A 661 18.29 27.26 0.55
N GLY A 662 18.03 27.64 -0.70
CA GLY A 662 16.89 27.10 -1.46
C GLY A 662 15.58 27.76 -1.01
N ALA A 663 15.50 29.07 -1.20
CA ALA A 663 14.35 29.88 -0.85
C ALA A 663 14.16 31.02 -1.85
N ASN A 664 12.90 31.40 -2.08
CA ASN A 664 12.50 32.55 -2.86
C ASN A 664 11.90 33.57 -1.89
N LEU A 665 12.46 34.77 -1.83
CA LEU A 665 11.95 35.87 -1.00
C LEU A 665 11.50 37.00 -1.93
N GLN A 666 10.21 37.34 -1.88
CA GLN A 666 9.56 38.29 -2.78
C GLN A 666 8.84 39.35 -1.96
N ALA A 667 9.50 40.50 -1.77
CA ALA A 667 8.87 41.70 -1.21
C ALA A 667 8.55 42.68 -2.34
N THR A 668 7.32 43.23 -2.39
CA THR A 668 6.96 44.24 -3.40
C THR A 668 7.51 45.63 -3.08
N THR A 669 7.87 45.90 -1.82
CA THR A 669 8.26 47.24 -1.36
C THR A 669 9.62 47.23 -0.64
N ASN A 670 9.77 46.57 0.51
CA ASN A 670 11.06 46.45 1.21
C ASN A 670 11.35 45.02 1.69
N SER A 671 12.62 44.60 1.59
CA SER A 671 13.13 43.38 2.21
C SER A 671 14.29 43.73 3.14
N THR A 672 14.04 43.67 4.44
CA THR A 672 14.99 44.09 5.50
C THR A 672 15.57 42.86 6.19
N LEU A 673 16.90 42.79 6.29
CA LEU A 673 17.61 41.82 7.11
C LEU A 673 18.42 42.57 8.17
N THR A 674 18.05 42.45 9.45
CA THR A 674 18.81 43.05 10.56
C THR A 674 19.49 41.98 11.40
N PRO A 675 20.79 41.70 11.16
CA PRO A 675 21.61 40.99 12.13
C PRO A 675 22.00 41.98 13.25
N LYS A 676 21.60 41.71 14.50
CA LYS A 676 22.22 42.36 15.66
C LYS A 676 23.56 41.70 15.94
N THR A 677 24.62 42.48 15.81
CA THR A 677 26.01 42.16 16.19
C THR A 677 26.21 42.22 17.70
#